data_AF-A0A955WS93-F1
#
_entry.id   AF-A0A955WS93-F1
#
_cell.length_a   1.000
_cell.length_b   1.000
_cell.length_c   1.000
_cell.angle_alpha   90.00
_cell.angle_beta   90.00
_cell.angle_gamma   90.00
#
_symmetry.space_group_name_H-M   'P 1'
#
loop_
_entity.id
_entity.type
_entity.pdbx_description
1 polymer ?
#
loop_
_entity_poly.entity_id
_entity_poly.type
_entity_poly.pdbx_seq_one_letter_code
_entity_poly.pdbx_strand_id
1 'polypeptide(L)'
;MRTRLGLWLALVALAVTACSDTTEPTAADGPLPEELAVGPEDAEYGKAFFEPATQAGAKEDSIYGAKGLPVSVDGSAAAVWEVRNQWADTDTREAKRAGIAWGADSGLNWDQKYAAWVQSMRPVQGHNGYTTFELNTPYGKTLPAPAIECAETALFLRAAFASWYALPFFVEASDASGRIYLGHFGFKKADGSNYGNTPNFKDRYKDYSDRAETWEANGWPSDTRLRERKLGGSQDDFQPFLFDGARAGAYFDEAFLNKRTGWFMIYLLSYFGSVNLAGSANTFNVDPRGIQAGDPLVKRWQRQGIGHVYVVKSVEPLQGDRVAAEVVSGSMPRRQPKWEDAGQSQSAFTSDYAGGPGENWDGEAYAKLGGGLKGWRTAVNKSGRWTNVVPSAREQHFIDSGNQQAIADRIETFNSILGQLSPEEKLAVVTTQIEEARNHLRRYPASCSARERRERAFDALYDLMEVEYGRRRTQVDAEYRILEDFVFPEMIYNRSKTCCWNSSTSAMHEIIMLKAQADTEDHTAQACHAPTAFYARDGGYDVFKAYATELGRAGEWVAWSADETCPQANVASDTEAEHEWTPFCEVGEAVLNGGGAEPPAPAGGDAFEPNDARGNAVAVDAGRIEASGCAGDKDFYAVEIDGSGTLELGLAFRHAEADLDLFLYNPQGDKVESSTSTSDREDVSHTVSAGTWVVEVQVYGGRVNVDGCAGYTLDISAP
;
A
#
# COMPACT_ATOMS: atom_id res chain seq x y z
N MET A 1 -90.07 -3.50 24.17
CA MET A 1 -89.35 -4.79 24.38
C MET A 1 -87.90 -4.47 24.75
N ARG A 2 -87.51 -4.76 26.00
CA ARG A 2 -86.16 -5.10 26.55
C ARG A 2 -84.94 -4.21 26.18
N THR A 3 -84.41 -3.35 27.08
CA THR A 3 -83.32 -3.55 28.10
C THR A 3 -81.94 -3.91 27.51
N ARG A 4 -80.75 -3.43 27.93
CA ARG A 4 -80.17 -2.74 29.12
C ARG A 4 -78.77 -2.24 28.69
N LEU A 5 -78.33 -1.04 29.08
CA LEU A 5 -77.39 -0.75 30.18
C LEU A 5 -76.10 -1.60 30.22
N GLY A 6 -74.96 -0.91 30.16
CA GLY A 6 -73.63 -1.49 30.16
C GLY A 6 -73.22 -2.14 31.47
N LEU A 7 -72.09 -2.86 31.41
CA LEU A 7 -71.38 -3.33 32.58
C LEU A 7 -69.88 -3.30 32.32
N TRP A 8 -69.20 -2.66 33.26
CA TRP A 8 -67.77 -2.69 33.49
C TRP A 8 -67.29 -4.13 33.73
N LEU A 9 -66.13 -4.48 33.17
CA LEU A 9 -65.30 -5.54 33.73
C LEU A 9 -63.87 -5.03 33.87
N ALA A 10 -63.47 -4.85 35.13
CA ALA A 10 -62.11 -4.73 35.56
C ALA A 10 -61.45 -6.12 35.50
N LEU A 11 -60.28 -6.21 34.89
CA LEU A 11 -59.36 -7.32 35.07
C LEU A 11 -57.98 -6.75 35.39
N VAL A 12 -57.59 -6.94 36.63
CA VAL A 12 -56.26 -6.68 37.17
C VAL A 12 -55.35 -7.82 36.71
N ALA A 13 -54.28 -7.51 35.99
CA ALA A 13 -53.14 -8.41 35.83
C ALA A 13 -51.83 -7.60 35.82
N LEU A 14 -51.08 -7.85 36.89
CA LEU A 14 -49.70 -7.51 37.26
C LEU A 14 -48.86 -6.57 36.37
N ALA A 15 -48.33 -5.55 37.06
CA ALA A 15 -47.19 -4.75 36.65
C ALA A 15 -45.94 -5.61 36.44
N VAL A 16 -45.35 -5.49 35.25
CA VAL A 16 -43.90 -5.62 35.04
C VAL A 16 -43.44 -4.29 34.48
N THR A 17 -42.71 -3.55 35.30
CA THR A 17 -42.03 -2.31 34.97
C THR A 17 -40.98 -2.56 33.89
N ALA A 18 -41.16 -1.98 32.71
CA ALA A 18 -40.08 -1.65 31.79
C ALA A 18 -40.32 -0.21 31.31
N CYS A 19 -39.38 0.68 31.63
CA CYS A 19 -39.38 2.05 31.14
C CYS A 19 -39.17 2.03 29.62
N SER A 20 -40.16 2.48 28.85
CA SER A 20 -39.97 2.86 27.45
C SER A 20 -40.44 4.30 27.29
N ASP A 21 -39.52 5.23 27.48
CA ASP A 21 -39.71 6.62 27.10
C ASP A 21 -39.11 6.78 25.70
N THR A 22 -39.91 6.52 24.67
CA THR A 22 -39.61 6.88 23.29
C THR A 22 -40.78 7.68 22.76
N THR A 23 -40.75 8.98 22.99
CA THR A 23 -41.45 9.94 22.15
C THR A 23 -40.71 10.03 20.83
N GLU A 24 -41.09 9.17 19.88
CA GLU A 24 -40.74 9.35 18.47
C GLU A 24 -41.37 10.65 17.97
N PRO A 25 -40.61 11.57 17.35
CA PRO A 25 -41.21 12.59 16.52
C PRO A 25 -41.64 11.93 15.21
N THR A 26 -42.95 11.77 15.07
CA THR A 26 -43.61 11.36 13.83
C THR A 26 -43.51 12.48 12.78
N ALA A 27 -43.38 12.04 11.51
CA ALA A 27 -43.62 12.77 10.26
C ALA A 27 -42.58 13.84 9.83
N ALA A 28 -41.63 13.39 9.02
CA ALA A 28 -41.16 14.12 7.84
C ALA A 28 -40.82 13.13 6.70
N ASP A 29 -41.76 12.23 6.40
CA ASP A 29 -41.74 11.40 5.18
C ASP A 29 -42.35 12.21 4.03
N GLY A 30 -41.47 12.90 3.32
CA GLY A 30 -41.66 13.18 1.90
C GLY A 30 -40.51 12.53 1.13
N PRO A 31 -40.71 12.06 -0.11
CA PRO A 31 -39.57 11.77 -0.98
C PRO A 31 -38.70 13.03 -1.05
N LEU A 32 -37.37 12.88 -1.02
CA LEU A 32 -36.51 14.05 -1.27
C LEU A 32 -36.91 14.65 -2.62
N PRO A 33 -37.05 15.98 -2.73
CA PRO A 33 -36.89 16.63 -4.00
C PRO A 33 -35.47 16.37 -4.52
N GLU A 34 -35.37 16.24 -5.85
CA GLU A 34 -34.21 16.55 -6.67
C GLU A 34 -33.09 15.48 -6.75
N GLU A 35 -33.22 14.58 -7.74
CA GLU A 35 -32.15 14.58 -8.76
C GLU A 35 -31.85 16.06 -9.04
N LEU A 36 -30.63 16.50 -8.73
CA LEU A 36 -30.20 17.83 -9.17
C LEU A 36 -30.57 17.87 -10.64
N ALA A 37 -31.34 18.87 -11.07
CA ALA A 37 -31.85 18.98 -12.44
C ALA A 37 -30.70 19.27 -13.42
N VAL A 38 -29.76 18.33 -13.51
CA VAL A 38 -28.59 18.34 -14.38
C VAL A 38 -29.06 17.84 -15.74
N GLY A 39 -29.94 18.60 -16.41
CA GLY A 39 -30.45 18.25 -17.74
C GLY A 39 -31.18 16.89 -17.82
N PRO A 40 -31.59 16.47 -19.04
CA PRO A 40 -32.13 15.13 -19.26
C PRO A 40 -31.04 14.08 -19.10
N GLU A 41 -31.40 12.88 -18.62
CA GLU A 41 -30.54 11.71 -18.76
C GLU A 41 -30.20 11.51 -20.23
N ASP A 42 -28.91 11.35 -20.53
CA ASP A 42 -28.49 10.99 -21.87
C ASP A 42 -28.82 9.52 -22.12
N ALA A 43 -29.63 9.25 -23.14
CA ALA A 43 -30.09 7.91 -23.48
C ALA A 43 -28.94 6.95 -23.87
N GLU A 44 -27.80 7.48 -24.29
CA GLU A 44 -26.59 6.70 -24.62
C GLU A 44 -25.76 6.37 -23.36
N TYR A 45 -25.77 7.26 -22.37
CA TYR A 45 -24.84 7.19 -21.23
C TYR A 45 -25.50 6.79 -19.91
N GLY A 46 -26.83 6.79 -19.83
CA GLY A 46 -27.59 6.34 -18.66
C GLY A 46 -27.40 7.20 -17.41
N LYS A 47 -26.75 8.38 -17.51
CA LYS A 47 -26.71 9.41 -16.46
C LYS A 47 -26.34 10.78 -17.02
N ALA A 48 -26.64 11.83 -16.27
CA ALA A 48 -26.25 13.20 -16.61
C ALA A 48 -24.97 13.65 -15.89
N PHE A 49 -24.18 14.49 -16.54
CA PHE A 49 -22.91 14.98 -16.04
C PHE A 49 -22.86 16.51 -16.02
N PHE A 50 -22.11 17.06 -15.07
CA PHE A 50 -21.69 18.45 -15.20
C PHE A 50 -20.59 18.60 -16.23
N GLU A 51 -20.61 19.73 -16.94
CA GLU A 51 -19.58 20.05 -17.92
C GLU A 51 -18.21 20.23 -17.24
N PRO A 52 -17.10 19.92 -17.93
CA PRO A 52 -15.77 20.21 -17.43
C PRO A 52 -15.62 21.71 -17.11
N ALA A 53 -14.97 22.04 -15.99
CA ALA A 53 -14.73 23.43 -15.65
C ALA A 53 -13.81 24.11 -16.67
N THR A 54 -14.20 25.29 -17.16
CA THR A 54 -13.33 26.12 -18.01
C THR A 54 -12.43 27.00 -17.14
N GLN A 55 -11.11 26.89 -17.29
CA GLN A 55 -10.15 27.75 -16.61
C GLN A 55 -10.04 29.11 -17.32
N ALA A 56 -11.05 29.96 -17.18
CA ALA A 56 -11.02 31.29 -17.79
C ALA A 56 -9.87 32.16 -17.23
N GLY A 57 -8.95 32.61 -18.10
CA GLY A 57 -7.98 33.67 -17.80
C GLY A 57 -6.63 33.27 -17.21
N ALA A 58 -6.28 31.97 -17.15
CA ALA A 58 -4.90 31.50 -16.97
C ALA A 58 -4.34 31.02 -18.33
N LYS A 59 -3.01 30.76 -18.44
CA LYS A 59 -2.55 29.81 -19.47
C LYS A 59 -3.39 28.53 -19.25
N GLU A 60 -4.06 28.03 -20.30
CA GLU A 60 -5.21 27.10 -20.22
C GLU A 60 -4.98 25.86 -19.34
N ASP A 61 -3.72 25.48 -19.12
CA ASP A 61 -3.29 24.48 -18.15
C ASP A 61 -1.96 24.92 -17.50
N SER A 62 -1.81 24.75 -16.18
CA SER A 62 -0.55 25.07 -15.48
C SER A 62 -0.38 24.29 -14.18
N ILE A 63 0.86 24.21 -13.70
CA ILE A 63 1.17 23.61 -12.39
C ILE A 63 0.48 24.32 -11.22
N TYR A 64 0.16 25.61 -11.37
CA TYR A 64 -0.37 26.46 -10.30
C TYR A 64 -1.89 26.43 -10.12
N GLY A 65 -2.63 25.91 -11.10
CA GLY A 65 -4.10 25.82 -11.07
C GLY A 65 -4.85 27.16 -11.07
N ALA A 66 -6.18 27.08 -11.17
CA ALA A 66 -7.08 28.21 -11.07
C ALA A 66 -7.58 28.41 -9.64
N LYS A 67 -7.66 29.67 -9.18
CA LYS A 67 -8.19 29.98 -7.84
C LYS A 67 -9.64 29.48 -7.72
N GLY A 68 -9.89 28.62 -6.73
CA GLY A 68 -11.21 28.13 -6.35
C GLY A 68 -11.86 28.99 -5.28
N LEU A 69 -12.52 28.38 -4.29
CA LEU A 69 -13.25 29.06 -3.22
C LEU A 69 -12.35 29.60 -2.10
N PRO A 70 -12.76 30.64 -1.34
CA PRO A 70 -12.04 31.07 -0.15
C PRO A 70 -12.08 29.98 0.94
N VAL A 71 -11.00 29.75 1.68
CA VAL A 71 -10.94 28.71 2.74
C VAL A 71 -11.94 28.91 3.87
N SER A 72 -12.55 30.10 3.98
CA SER A 72 -13.64 30.37 4.93
C SER A 72 -14.88 29.49 4.71
N VAL A 73 -15.03 28.84 3.54
CA VAL A 73 -16.16 27.93 3.28
C VAL A 73 -16.12 26.66 4.14
N ASP A 74 -14.96 26.29 4.67
CA ASP A 74 -14.76 25.08 5.51
C ASP A 74 -15.50 25.19 6.84
N GLY A 75 -15.70 26.42 7.33
CA GLY A 75 -16.49 26.71 8.52
C GLY A 75 -18.00 26.60 8.30
N SER A 76 -18.47 26.47 7.06
CA SER A 76 -19.91 26.48 6.77
C SER A 76 -20.60 25.17 7.18
N ALA A 77 -21.90 25.24 7.44
CA ALA A 77 -22.73 24.07 7.77
C ALA A 77 -22.79 23.01 6.63
N ALA A 78 -22.39 23.40 5.42
CA ALA A 78 -22.29 22.51 4.26
C ALA A 78 -21.03 21.61 4.28
N ALA A 79 -20.07 21.83 5.17
CA ALA A 79 -18.85 21.04 5.21
C ALA A 79 -19.13 19.55 5.52
N VAL A 80 -18.44 18.67 4.80
CA VAL A 80 -18.56 17.21 4.87
C VAL A 80 -17.59 16.65 5.91
N TRP A 81 -16.32 17.05 5.83
CA TRP A 81 -15.30 16.76 6.83
C TRP A 81 -14.40 17.98 7.04
N GLU A 82 -13.76 18.01 8.21
CA GLU A 82 -12.77 19.04 8.54
C GLU A 82 -11.41 18.66 7.94
N VAL A 83 -10.71 19.63 7.36
CA VAL A 83 -9.33 19.44 6.88
C VAL A 83 -8.36 19.58 8.04
N ARG A 84 -7.57 18.54 8.29
CA ARG A 84 -6.57 18.49 9.38
C ARG A 84 -5.16 18.17 8.89
N ASN A 85 -5.03 17.62 7.68
CA ASN A 85 -3.76 17.29 7.05
C ASN A 85 -3.66 17.96 5.68
N GLN A 86 -2.44 18.20 5.19
CA GLN A 86 -2.17 18.63 3.81
C GLN A 86 -1.54 17.50 3.02
N TRP A 87 -1.81 17.45 1.71
CA TRP A 87 -1.26 16.38 0.85
C TRP A 87 0.27 16.27 0.89
N ALA A 88 0.96 17.40 1.10
CA ALA A 88 2.42 17.47 1.13
C ALA A 88 3.05 17.12 2.50
N ASP A 89 2.26 16.91 3.54
CA ASP A 89 2.78 16.64 4.89
C ASP A 89 3.55 15.30 4.93
N THR A 90 4.78 15.33 5.46
CA THR A 90 5.62 14.14 5.67
C THR A 90 6.00 13.93 7.14
N ASP A 91 5.99 14.99 7.96
CA ASP A 91 6.60 15.02 9.29
C ASP A 91 5.64 15.34 10.44
N THR A 92 4.36 15.63 10.14
CA THR A 92 3.34 15.86 11.16
C THR A 92 3.07 14.60 11.97
N ARG A 93 2.48 14.75 13.17
CA ARG A 93 2.13 13.61 14.03
C ARG A 93 1.31 12.57 13.27
N GLU A 94 0.30 12.99 12.51
CA GLU A 94 -0.53 12.07 11.73
C GLU A 94 0.22 11.51 10.52
N ALA A 95 1.09 12.29 9.86
CA ALA A 95 1.90 11.78 8.75
C ALA A 95 2.92 10.71 9.20
N LYS A 96 3.37 10.74 10.45
CA LYS A 96 4.29 9.73 11.01
C LYS A 96 3.60 8.45 11.49
N ARG A 97 2.26 8.41 11.56
CA ARG A 97 1.55 7.19 11.98
C ARG A 97 1.62 6.12 10.90
N ALA A 98 1.75 4.87 11.35
CA ALA A 98 1.48 3.72 10.50
C ALA A 98 0.05 3.79 9.94
N GLY A 99 -0.14 3.27 8.73
CA GLY A 99 -1.42 3.23 8.07
C GLY A 99 -1.64 1.93 7.32
N ILE A 100 -2.56 1.95 6.35
CA ILE A 100 -3.04 0.72 5.69
C ILE A 100 -1.92 0.00 4.94
N ALA A 101 -1.01 0.76 4.32
CA ALA A 101 0.02 0.24 3.42
C ALA A 101 1.43 0.81 3.70
N TRP A 102 1.65 1.38 4.89
CA TRP A 102 2.94 1.98 5.25
C TRP A 102 3.20 1.89 6.76
N GLY A 103 4.47 1.76 7.14
CA GLY A 103 4.91 1.77 8.53
C GLY A 103 4.92 3.16 9.18
N ALA A 104 5.11 3.20 10.49
CA ALA A 104 5.36 4.45 11.20
C ALA A 104 6.64 5.14 10.67
N ASP A 105 6.67 6.46 10.69
CA ASP A 105 7.79 7.30 10.23
C ASP A 105 8.27 6.98 8.80
N SER A 106 7.36 6.54 7.92
CA SER A 106 7.67 6.14 6.53
C SER A 106 8.31 7.22 5.65
N GLY A 107 8.28 8.49 6.06
CA GLY A 107 8.75 9.62 5.24
C GLY A 107 7.85 9.96 4.04
N LEU A 108 6.81 9.17 3.79
CA LEU A 108 5.89 9.36 2.66
C LEU A 108 4.93 10.53 2.90
N ASN A 109 4.74 11.34 1.87
CA ASN A 109 3.63 12.30 1.85
C ASN A 109 2.28 11.58 1.59
N TRP A 110 1.17 12.30 1.74
CA TRP A 110 -0.16 11.68 1.61
C TRP A 110 -0.51 11.25 0.17
N ASP A 111 0.10 11.85 -0.85
CA ASP A 111 -0.11 11.43 -2.23
C ASP A 111 0.59 10.09 -2.52
N GLN A 112 1.81 9.92 -2.01
CA GLN A 112 2.53 8.65 -2.04
C GLN A 112 1.82 7.57 -1.21
N LYS A 113 1.23 7.93 -0.07
CA LYS A 113 0.41 7.01 0.74
C LYS A 113 -0.88 6.59 0.02
N TYR A 114 -1.49 7.49 -0.76
CA TYR A 114 -2.62 7.14 -1.61
C TYR A 114 -2.22 6.11 -2.68
N ALA A 115 -1.08 6.31 -3.35
CA ALA A 115 -0.55 5.34 -4.31
C ALA A 115 -0.25 3.99 -3.64
N ALA A 116 0.43 3.99 -2.49
CA ALA A 116 0.71 2.78 -1.73
C ALA A 116 -0.56 2.03 -1.30
N TRP A 117 -1.60 2.76 -0.88
CA TRP A 117 -2.89 2.16 -0.53
C TRP A 117 -3.57 1.50 -1.73
N VAL A 118 -3.64 2.17 -2.87
CA VAL A 118 -4.21 1.60 -4.11
C VAL A 118 -3.42 0.36 -4.54
N GLN A 119 -2.08 0.42 -4.50
CA GLN A 119 -1.20 -0.70 -4.82
C GLN A 119 -1.42 -1.90 -3.88
N SER A 120 -1.62 -1.67 -2.59
CA SER A 120 -1.79 -2.73 -1.57
C SER A 120 -3.07 -3.57 -1.68
N MET A 121 -4.08 -3.09 -2.41
CA MET A 121 -5.36 -3.81 -2.55
C MET A 121 -5.15 -5.11 -3.30
N ARG A 122 -5.70 -6.21 -2.78
CA ARG A 122 -5.47 -7.56 -3.32
C ARG A 122 -6.55 -7.97 -4.31
N PRO A 123 -6.21 -8.84 -5.29
CA PRO A 123 -7.21 -9.46 -6.13
C PRO A 123 -8.12 -10.36 -5.29
N VAL A 124 -9.43 -10.29 -5.52
CA VAL A 124 -10.42 -11.20 -4.93
C VAL A 124 -11.44 -11.59 -5.98
N GLN A 125 -12.09 -12.74 -5.81
CA GLN A 125 -13.17 -13.14 -6.69
C GLN A 125 -14.38 -12.21 -6.49
N GLY A 126 -14.76 -11.49 -7.53
CA GLY A 126 -15.94 -10.63 -7.54
C GLY A 126 -17.24 -11.43 -7.67
N HIS A 127 -18.32 -10.85 -7.14
CA HIS A 127 -19.68 -11.39 -7.25
C HIS A 127 -20.17 -11.45 -8.71
N ASN A 128 -19.62 -10.61 -9.57
CA ASN A 128 -19.92 -10.60 -11.00
C ASN A 128 -19.12 -11.63 -11.81
N GLY A 129 -18.31 -12.47 -11.16
CA GLY A 129 -17.51 -13.51 -11.80
C GLY A 129 -16.12 -13.05 -12.27
N TYR A 130 -15.82 -11.75 -12.25
CA TYR A 130 -14.47 -11.24 -12.55
C TYR A 130 -13.60 -11.19 -11.30
N THR A 131 -12.28 -11.25 -11.47
CA THR A 131 -11.35 -10.79 -10.44
C THR A 131 -11.55 -9.29 -10.22
N THR A 132 -11.78 -8.90 -8.96
CA THR A 132 -11.87 -7.51 -8.50
C THR A 132 -10.86 -7.26 -7.40
N PHE A 133 -10.95 -6.17 -6.65
CA PHE A 133 -10.06 -5.89 -5.53
C PHE A 133 -10.78 -5.84 -4.18
N GLU A 134 -10.06 -6.16 -3.11
CA GLU A 134 -10.51 -5.92 -1.74
C GLU A 134 -10.13 -4.50 -1.28
N LEU A 135 -11.12 -3.76 -0.80
CA LEU A 135 -10.99 -2.43 -0.23
C LEU A 135 -10.69 -2.53 1.26
N ASN A 136 -9.46 -2.14 1.64
CA ASN A 136 -9.06 -2.01 3.03
C ASN A 136 -9.32 -0.59 3.53
N THR A 137 -10.11 -0.46 4.59
CA THR A 137 -10.35 0.83 5.26
C THR A 137 -9.28 1.09 6.33
N PRO A 138 -9.03 2.35 6.72
CA PRO A 138 -8.09 2.67 7.81
C PRO A 138 -8.56 2.19 9.20
N TYR A 139 -9.77 1.64 9.28
CA TYR A 139 -10.40 1.20 10.52
C TYR A 139 -10.27 -0.31 10.73
N GLY A 140 -9.52 -1.03 9.88
CA GLY A 140 -9.38 -2.50 9.93
C GLY A 140 -10.51 -3.27 9.27
N LYS A 141 -11.56 -2.59 8.79
CA LYS A 141 -12.66 -3.23 8.05
C LYS A 141 -12.29 -3.41 6.59
N THR A 142 -12.57 -4.59 6.03
CA THR A 142 -12.42 -4.89 4.61
C THR A 142 -13.78 -5.05 3.93
N LEU A 143 -13.85 -4.67 2.66
CA LEU A 143 -15.04 -4.80 1.80
C LEU A 143 -14.59 -5.22 0.40
N PRO A 144 -15.32 -6.05 -0.34
CA PRO A 144 -15.03 -6.21 -1.77
C PRO A 144 -15.29 -4.87 -2.48
N ALA A 145 -14.67 -4.64 -3.64
CA ALA A 145 -14.84 -3.38 -4.38
C ALA A 145 -16.33 -3.08 -4.67
N PRO A 146 -16.75 -1.81 -4.62
CA PRO A 146 -18.14 -1.45 -4.91
C PRO A 146 -18.46 -1.66 -6.38
N ALA A 147 -19.69 -2.07 -6.70
CA ALA A 147 -20.16 -2.10 -8.07
C ALA A 147 -20.54 -0.68 -8.53
N ILE A 148 -19.61 0.00 -9.19
CA ILE A 148 -19.73 1.39 -9.66
C ILE A 148 -19.12 1.56 -11.06
N GLU A 149 -19.37 2.70 -11.68
CA GLU A 149 -18.91 3.01 -13.03
C GLU A 149 -17.38 3.24 -13.08
N CYS A 150 -16.82 3.26 -14.30
CA CYS A 150 -15.37 3.31 -14.50
C CYS A 150 -14.72 4.59 -13.94
N ALA A 151 -15.27 5.77 -14.20
CA ALA A 151 -14.79 7.03 -13.62
C ALA A 151 -15.19 7.18 -12.15
N GLU A 152 -16.36 6.64 -11.77
CA GLU A 152 -16.79 6.58 -10.37
C GLU A 152 -15.78 5.82 -9.50
N THR A 153 -15.14 4.78 -10.03
CA THR A 153 -14.08 4.03 -9.33
C THR A 153 -12.91 4.93 -8.96
N ALA A 154 -12.38 5.71 -9.91
CA ALA A 154 -11.27 6.64 -9.67
C ALA A 154 -11.66 7.73 -8.64
N LEU A 155 -12.83 8.34 -8.82
CA LEU A 155 -13.36 9.38 -7.93
C LEU A 155 -13.59 8.85 -6.51
N PHE A 156 -14.18 7.66 -6.38
CA PHE A 156 -14.43 7.00 -5.10
C PHE A 156 -13.12 6.77 -4.35
N LEU A 157 -12.12 6.16 -4.99
CA LEU A 157 -10.83 5.88 -4.35
C LEU A 157 -10.17 7.15 -3.84
N ARG A 158 -10.06 8.19 -4.68
CA ARG A 158 -9.40 9.44 -4.30
C ARG A 158 -10.13 10.17 -3.19
N ALA A 159 -11.46 10.29 -3.29
CA ALA A 159 -12.26 11.00 -2.31
C ALA A 159 -12.39 10.23 -0.99
N ALA A 160 -12.46 8.90 -1.03
CA ALA A 160 -12.48 8.05 0.17
C ALA A 160 -11.21 8.25 0.99
N PHE A 161 -10.04 8.10 0.35
CA PHE A 161 -8.75 8.33 0.99
C PHE A 161 -8.64 9.74 1.58
N ALA A 162 -9.03 10.76 0.80
CA ALA A 162 -8.99 12.14 1.27
C ALA A 162 -9.88 12.36 2.52
N SER A 163 -11.08 11.77 2.54
CA SER A 163 -12.01 11.92 3.66
C SER A 163 -11.52 11.21 4.93
N TRP A 164 -10.97 10.02 4.78
CA TRP A 164 -10.48 9.21 5.89
C TRP A 164 -9.31 9.86 6.62
N TYR A 165 -8.42 10.50 5.86
CA TYR A 165 -7.23 11.17 6.38
C TYR A 165 -7.41 12.69 6.52
N ALA A 166 -8.65 13.19 6.46
CA ALA A 166 -8.95 14.61 6.66
C ALA A 166 -8.11 15.56 5.77
N LEU A 167 -7.92 15.17 4.51
CA LEU A 167 -7.17 15.92 3.49
C LEU A 167 -8.11 16.89 2.75
N PRO A 168 -7.60 18.02 2.23
CA PRO A 168 -8.38 18.88 1.37
C PRO A 168 -8.65 18.18 0.04
N PHE A 169 -9.91 18.20 -0.39
CA PHE A 169 -10.34 17.63 -1.66
C PHE A 169 -11.48 18.43 -2.23
N PHE A 170 -11.46 18.67 -3.54
CA PHE A 170 -12.62 19.08 -4.30
C PHE A 170 -12.44 18.77 -5.78
N VAL A 171 -13.55 18.53 -6.46
CA VAL A 171 -13.66 18.50 -7.91
C VAL A 171 -14.37 19.75 -8.40
N GLU A 172 -13.92 20.24 -9.56
CA GLU A 172 -14.50 21.36 -10.28
C GLU A 172 -15.27 20.89 -11.50
N ALA A 173 -16.39 21.56 -11.75
CA ALA A 173 -17.15 21.42 -12.98
C ALA A 173 -17.79 22.77 -13.34
N SER A 174 -18.65 22.81 -14.35
CA SER A 174 -19.44 23.98 -14.70
C SER A 174 -20.86 23.60 -15.10
N ASP A 175 -21.77 24.54 -14.86
CA ASP A 175 -23.13 24.52 -15.38
C ASP A 175 -23.40 25.82 -16.17
N ALA A 176 -24.65 26.04 -16.57
CA ALA A 176 -25.05 27.28 -17.24
C ALA A 176 -24.84 28.56 -16.38
N SER A 177 -24.71 28.43 -15.06
CA SER A 177 -24.49 29.53 -14.11
C SER A 177 -23.01 29.81 -13.84
N GLY A 178 -22.11 28.91 -14.21
CA GLY A 178 -20.66 29.07 -14.11
C GLY A 178 -19.96 27.92 -13.38
N ARG A 179 -18.81 28.22 -12.74
CA ARG A 179 -18.00 27.23 -12.02
C ARG A 179 -18.71 26.74 -10.75
N ILE A 180 -18.66 25.44 -10.55
CA ILE A 180 -19.18 24.74 -9.38
C ILE A 180 -18.10 23.85 -8.76
N TYR A 181 -18.21 23.61 -7.46
CA TYR A 181 -17.21 22.91 -6.66
C TYR A 181 -17.90 21.92 -5.74
N LEU A 182 -17.49 20.66 -5.77
CA LEU A 182 -17.93 19.65 -4.82
C LEU A 182 -16.71 19.10 -4.09
N GLY A 183 -16.66 19.25 -2.76
CA GLY A 183 -15.52 18.81 -1.97
C GLY A 183 -15.80 18.72 -0.48
N HIS A 184 -14.73 18.72 0.31
CA HIS A 184 -14.78 18.66 1.78
C HIS A 184 -15.65 19.77 2.41
N PHE A 185 -15.82 20.92 1.74
CA PHE A 185 -16.67 22.03 2.16
C PHE A 185 -18.15 21.94 1.68
N GLY A 186 -18.54 20.82 1.07
CA GLY A 186 -19.86 20.60 0.49
C GLY A 186 -19.95 20.98 -1.00
N PHE A 187 -21.18 21.15 -1.51
CA PHE A 187 -21.45 21.50 -2.90
C PHE A 187 -21.74 23.00 -3.02
N LYS A 188 -20.90 23.73 -3.76
CA LYS A 188 -20.86 25.19 -3.80
C LYS A 188 -20.81 25.75 -5.21
N LYS A 189 -21.37 26.94 -5.39
CA LYS A 189 -21.14 27.82 -6.55
C LYS A 189 -19.91 28.69 -6.34
N ALA A 190 -19.42 29.34 -7.40
CA ALA A 190 -18.25 30.22 -7.36
C ALA A 190 -18.36 31.42 -6.40
N ASP A 191 -19.57 31.86 -6.06
CA ASP A 191 -19.83 32.91 -5.07
C ASP A 191 -19.80 32.41 -3.61
N GLY A 192 -19.62 31.10 -3.40
CA GLY A 192 -19.59 30.45 -2.08
C GLY A 192 -20.97 30.03 -1.54
N SER A 193 -22.06 30.31 -2.27
CA SER A 193 -23.40 29.80 -1.93
C SER A 193 -23.52 28.29 -2.18
N ASN A 194 -24.46 27.63 -1.52
CA ASN A 194 -24.74 26.21 -1.75
C ASN A 194 -25.26 26.00 -3.19
N TYR A 195 -24.86 24.90 -3.80
CA TYR A 195 -25.39 24.51 -5.10
C TYR A 195 -26.81 23.94 -4.94
N GLY A 196 -27.80 24.53 -5.60
CA GLY A 196 -29.21 24.11 -5.51
C GLY A 196 -29.68 23.97 -4.06
N ASN A 197 -30.47 22.92 -3.79
CA ASN A 197 -30.94 22.58 -2.44
C ASN A 197 -30.06 21.54 -1.74
N THR A 198 -28.78 21.47 -2.10
CA THR A 198 -27.84 20.53 -1.46
C THR A 198 -27.80 20.72 0.07
N PRO A 199 -27.68 19.61 0.82
CA PRO A 199 -27.84 19.64 2.27
C PRO A 199 -26.69 20.38 2.96
N ASN A 200 -27.00 20.98 4.11
CA ASN A 200 -25.99 21.29 5.12
C ASN A 200 -25.54 19.97 5.77
N PHE A 201 -24.43 19.41 5.30
CA PHE A 201 -23.94 18.10 5.72
C PHE A 201 -23.69 18.01 7.23
N LYS A 202 -23.10 19.06 7.85
CA LYS A 202 -22.80 19.07 9.30
C LYS A 202 -24.04 18.90 10.16
N ASP A 203 -25.10 19.60 9.79
CA ASP A 203 -26.35 19.67 10.54
C ASP A 203 -27.21 18.43 10.33
N ARG A 204 -27.17 17.88 9.10
CA ARG A 204 -28.11 16.84 8.67
C ARG A 204 -27.61 15.42 8.89
N TYR A 205 -26.30 15.18 8.83
CA TYR A 205 -25.74 13.83 8.86
C TYR A 205 -24.71 13.68 9.98
N LYS A 206 -24.66 12.46 10.52
CA LYS A 206 -23.81 12.12 11.67
C LYS A 206 -22.38 11.81 11.23
N ASP A 207 -21.45 12.10 12.12
CA ASP A 207 -20.05 11.75 12.00
C ASP A 207 -19.69 10.87 13.20
N TYR A 208 -19.32 9.62 12.93
CA TYR A 208 -18.92 8.64 13.94
C TYR A 208 -17.43 8.33 13.91
N SER A 209 -16.61 9.23 13.34
CA SER A 209 -15.16 9.02 13.22
C SER A 209 -14.45 8.86 14.58
N ASP A 210 -15.08 9.34 15.66
CA ASP A 210 -14.64 9.11 17.04
C ASP A 210 -14.72 7.64 17.49
N ARG A 211 -15.44 6.78 16.75
CA ARG A 211 -15.56 5.34 17.01
C ARG A 211 -14.55 4.49 16.24
N ALA A 212 -13.60 5.10 15.53
CA ALA A 212 -12.61 4.40 14.72
C ALA A 212 -11.87 3.28 15.48
N GLU A 213 -11.59 3.46 16.77
CA GLU A 213 -10.86 2.48 17.60
C GLU A 213 -11.77 1.51 18.37
N THR A 214 -13.10 1.69 18.31
CA THR A 214 -14.04 0.93 19.17
C THR A 214 -15.20 0.29 18.42
N TRP A 215 -15.30 0.45 17.09
CA TRP A 215 -16.42 -0.07 16.31
C TRP A 215 -16.49 -1.61 16.32
N GLU A 216 -15.36 -2.31 16.42
CA GLU A 216 -15.35 -3.78 16.46
C GLU A 216 -16.09 -4.32 17.69
N ALA A 217 -15.93 -3.65 18.84
CA ALA A 217 -16.62 -4.02 20.08
C ALA A 217 -18.08 -3.53 20.12
N ASN A 218 -18.36 -2.39 19.50
CA ASN A 218 -19.66 -1.69 19.62
C ASN A 218 -20.59 -1.88 18.41
N GLY A 219 -20.13 -2.57 17.37
CA GLY A 219 -20.79 -2.66 16.08
C GLY A 219 -20.56 -1.43 15.20
N TRP A 220 -20.60 -1.65 13.89
CA TRP A 220 -20.48 -0.58 12.90
C TRP A 220 -21.72 0.33 12.95
N PRO A 221 -21.58 1.65 13.16
CA PRO A 221 -22.72 2.56 13.17
C PRO A 221 -23.35 2.64 11.77
N SER A 222 -24.67 2.74 11.71
CA SER A 222 -25.43 2.73 10.46
C SER A 222 -26.38 3.92 10.32
N ASP A 223 -26.51 4.46 9.10
CA ASP A 223 -27.52 5.44 8.69
C ASP A 223 -28.53 4.75 7.73
N THR A 224 -29.70 4.37 8.24
CA THR A 224 -30.73 3.68 7.47
C THR A 224 -31.18 4.46 6.23
N ARG A 225 -31.22 5.79 6.30
CA ARG A 225 -31.62 6.65 5.18
C ARG A 225 -30.55 6.71 4.10
N LEU A 226 -29.27 6.61 4.48
CA LEU A 226 -28.17 6.48 3.53
C LEU A 226 -28.22 5.11 2.85
N ARG A 227 -28.47 4.03 3.59
CA ARG A 227 -28.51 2.67 3.03
C ARG A 227 -29.50 2.48 1.89
N GLU A 228 -30.64 3.17 1.97
CA GLU A 228 -31.68 3.15 0.94
C GLU A 228 -31.31 3.97 -0.32
N ARG A 229 -30.20 4.71 -0.30
CA ARG A 229 -29.79 5.57 -1.41
C ARG A 229 -29.18 4.77 -2.56
N LYS A 230 -29.45 5.29 -3.75
CA LYS A 230 -28.90 4.85 -5.01
C LYS A 230 -28.11 5.98 -5.64
N LEU A 231 -27.20 5.62 -6.53
CA LEU A 231 -26.62 6.59 -7.47
C LEU A 231 -27.68 7.03 -8.50
N GLY A 232 -27.56 8.27 -8.96
CA GLY A 232 -28.37 8.80 -10.06
C GLY A 232 -28.07 8.12 -11.39
N GLY A 233 -28.95 8.34 -12.37
CA GLY A 233 -28.92 7.67 -13.66
C GLY A 233 -29.71 6.37 -13.68
N SER A 234 -29.21 5.37 -14.40
CA SER A 234 -29.80 4.04 -14.63
C SER A 234 -30.13 3.22 -13.37
N GLN A 235 -29.69 3.64 -12.18
CA GLN A 235 -29.91 2.96 -10.89
C GLN A 235 -29.56 1.45 -10.94
N ASP A 236 -28.46 1.12 -11.59
CA ASP A 236 -27.88 -0.23 -11.75
C ASP A 236 -26.76 -0.53 -10.72
N ASP A 237 -26.66 0.29 -9.68
CA ASP A 237 -25.64 0.29 -8.63
C ASP A 237 -25.83 -0.80 -7.54
N PHE A 238 -26.28 -1.99 -7.94
CA PHE A 238 -26.56 -3.11 -7.03
C PHE A 238 -25.30 -3.61 -6.30
N GLN A 239 -25.40 -3.87 -5.00
CA GLN A 239 -24.31 -4.35 -4.14
C GLN A 239 -24.65 -5.70 -3.47
N PRO A 240 -25.01 -6.73 -4.25
CA PRO A 240 -25.63 -7.96 -3.73
C PRO A 240 -24.77 -8.75 -2.73
N PHE A 241 -23.46 -8.50 -2.70
CA PHE A 241 -22.52 -9.09 -1.75
C PHE A 241 -22.65 -8.54 -0.32
N LEU A 242 -23.37 -7.43 -0.10
CA LEU A 242 -23.70 -6.95 1.24
C LEU A 242 -24.96 -7.63 1.78
N PHE A 243 -26.05 -7.56 1.03
CA PHE A 243 -27.34 -8.20 1.28
C PHE A 243 -28.22 -8.05 0.04
N ASP A 244 -29.32 -8.81 -0.02
CA ASP A 244 -30.26 -8.75 -1.13
C ASP A 244 -30.90 -7.35 -1.26
N GLY A 245 -30.90 -6.80 -2.48
CA GLY A 245 -31.38 -5.45 -2.76
C GLY A 245 -30.48 -4.29 -2.31
N ALA A 246 -29.28 -4.55 -1.76
CA ALA A 246 -28.33 -3.51 -1.38
C ALA A 246 -27.91 -2.64 -2.57
N ARG A 247 -27.66 -1.35 -2.30
CA ARG A 247 -27.33 -0.30 -3.27
C ARG A 247 -26.08 0.47 -2.85
N ALA A 248 -25.58 1.40 -3.68
CA ALA A 248 -24.37 2.15 -3.38
C ALA A 248 -24.43 2.88 -2.03
N GLY A 249 -25.60 3.39 -1.64
CA GLY A 249 -25.81 4.00 -0.33
C GLY A 249 -25.51 3.05 0.83
N ALA A 250 -25.92 1.78 0.72
CA ALA A 250 -25.58 0.76 1.71
C ALA A 250 -24.08 0.49 1.76
N TYR A 251 -23.41 0.45 0.61
CA TYR A 251 -21.97 0.31 0.55
C TYR A 251 -21.25 1.48 1.24
N PHE A 252 -21.67 2.71 0.97
CA PHE A 252 -21.06 3.89 1.61
C PHE A 252 -21.35 3.95 3.11
N ASP A 253 -22.51 3.47 3.55
CA ASP A 253 -22.78 3.30 4.96
C ASP A 253 -21.81 2.29 5.60
N GLU A 254 -21.44 1.21 4.91
CA GLU A 254 -20.46 0.23 5.40
C GLU A 254 -19.00 0.71 5.34
N ALA A 255 -18.66 1.64 4.43
CA ALA A 255 -17.29 2.09 4.18
C ALA A 255 -16.88 3.33 5.00
N PHE A 256 -17.83 4.16 5.45
CA PHE A 256 -17.54 5.41 6.14
C PHE A 256 -18.17 5.48 7.54
N LEU A 257 -17.34 5.77 8.55
CA LEU A 257 -17.81 6.18 9.88
C LEU A 257 -18.40 7.60 9.84
N ASN A 258 -17.79 8.51 9.08
CA ASN A 258 -18.39 9.80 8.79
C ASN A 258 -19.51 9.64 7.74
N LYS A 259 -20.77 9.58 8.17
CA LYS A 259 -21.91 9.39 7.26
C LYS A 259 -22.13 10.58 6.33
N ARG A 260 -21.63 11.76 6.69
CA ARG A 260 -21.59 12.92 5.77
C ARG A 260 -20.83 12.57 4.49
N THR A 261 -19.72 11.84 4.60
CA THR A 261 -18.94 11.37 3.46
C THR A 261 -19.76 10.41 2.59
N GLY A 262 -20.52 9.49 3.19
CA GLY A 262 -21.36 8.58 2.42
C GLY A 262 -22.44 9.31 1.61
N TRP A 263 -23.08 10.31 2.20
CA TRP A 263 -24.01 11.18 1.47
C TRP A 263 -23.31 12.03 0.40
N PHE A 264 -22.09 12.48 0.66
CA PHE A 264 -21.27 13.20 -0.32
C PHE A 264 -20.93 12.32 -1.52
N MET A 265 -20.62 11.02 -1.32
CA MET A 265 -20.35 10.08 -2.41
C MET A 265 -21.56 9.90 -3.34
N ILE A 266 -22.79 9.95 -2.81
CA ILE A 266 -24.00 9.93 -3.65
C ILE A 266 -23.98 11.08 -4.65
N TYR A 267 -23.64 12.30 -4.22
CA TYR A 267 -23.54 13.44 -5.14
C TYR A 267 -22.34 13.33 -6.07
N LEU A 268 -21.16 12.97 -5.57
CA LEU A 268 -19.94 12.92 -6.37
C LEU A 268 -20.09 11.93 -7.53
N LEU A 269 -20.52 10.71 -7.23
CA LEU A 269 -20.53 9.63 -8.22
C LEU A 269 -21.74 9.72 -9.16
N SER A 270 -22.83 10.37 -8.74
CA SER A 270 -23.99 10.58 -9.61
C SER A 270 -23.75 11.61 -10.71
N TYR A 271 -22.99 12.67 -10.46
CA TYR A 271 -22.92 13.83 -11.37
C TYR A 271 -21.54 14.14 -11.94
N PHE A 272 -20.49 13.46 -11.48
CA PHE A 272 -19.13 13.59 -12.00
C PHE A 272 -18.69 12.28 -12.65
N GLY A 273 -17.86 12.39 -13.68
CA GLY A 273 -17.32 11.21 -14.36
C GLY A 273 -16.18 11.52 -15.32
N SER A 274 -16.07 10.71 -16.37
CA SER A 274 -14.90 10.70 -17.26
C SER A 274 -14.65 12.05 -17.94
N VAL A 275 -15.69 12.81 -18.26
CA VAL A 275 -15.57 14.17 -18.80
C VAL A 275 -14.89 15.13 -17.81
N ASN A 276 -15.20 15.03 -16.52
CA ASN A 276 -14.59 15.87 -15.49
C ASN A 276 -13.15 15.44 -15.18
N LEU A 277 -12.85 14.15 -15.31
CA LEU A 277 -11.48 13.61 -15.16
C LEU A 277 -10.60 13.89 -16.39
N ALA A 278 -11.17 14.08 -17.57
CA ALA A 278 -10.43 14.49 -18.76
C ALA A 278 -9.97 15.96 -18.69
N GLY A 279 -10.71 16.80 -17.95
CA GLY A 279 -10.46 18.23 -17.84
C GLY A 279 -9.32 18.61 -16.89
N SER A 280 -8.55 19.63 -17.29
CA SER A 280 -7.36 20.13 -16.56
C SER A 280 -7.65 20.78 -15.21
N ALA A 281 -8.92 20.95 -14.81
CA ALA A 281 -9.27 21.49 -13.50
C ALA A 281 -9.14 20.44 -12.37
N ASN A 282 -9.30 19.16 -12.69
CA ASN A 282 -9.32 18.05 -11.72
C ASN A 282 -8.09 17.16 -11.81
N THR A 283 -7.57 16.98 -13.02
CA THR A 283 -6.38 16.18 -13.29
C THR A 283 -5.39 16.95 -14.16
N PHE A 284 -4.21 16.39 -14.37
CA PHE A 284 -3.21 16.91 -15.32
C PHE A 284 -2.64 15.77 -16.16
N ASN A 285 -2.12 16.06 -17.36
CA ASN A 285 -1.48 15.03 -18.18
C ASN A 285 -0.11 14.70 -17.60
N VAL A 286 0.17 13.40 -17.48
CA VAL A 286 1.45 12.90 -16.97
C VAL A 286 2.24 12.33 -18.12
N ASP A 287 3.55 12.54 -18.11
CA ASP A 287 4.45 11.73 -18.93
C ASP A 287 4.51 10.27 -18.43
N PRO A 288 4.79 9.28 -19.29
CA PRO A 288 4.73 7.86 -18.92
C PRO A 288 5.68 7.43 -17.80
N ARG A 289 6.83 8.09 -17.62
CA ARG A 289 7.79 7.77 -16.54
C ARG A 289 7.29 8.24 -15.18
N GLY A 290 6.32 9.15 -15.16
CA GLY A 290 5.62 9.57 -13.96
C GLY A 290 4.42 8.70 -13.60
N ILE A 291 4.22 7.51 -14.21
CA ILE A 291 3.09 6.65 -13.86
C ILE A 291 3.16 6.18 -12.39
N GLN A 292 2.03 6.20 -11.69
CA GLN A 292 1.92 5.66 -10.32
C GLN A 292 0.56 4.99 -10.11
N ALA A 293 0.47 4.11 -9.11
CA ALA A 293 -0.82 3.56 -8.67
C ALA A 293 -1.78 4.68 -8.22
N GLY A 294 -3.06 4.53 -8.54
CA GLY A 294 -4.11 5.52 -8.28
C GLY A 294 -4.28 6.59 -9.36
N ASP A 295 -3.38 6.69 -10.33
CA ASP A 295 -3.54 7.58 -11.49
C ASP A 295 -4.71 7.11 -12.37
N PRO A 296 -5.61 8.01 -12.82
CA PRO A 296 -6.61 7.68 -13.82
C PRO A 296 -5.98 7.56 -15.21
N LEU A 297 -6.35 6.53 -15.96
CA LEU A 297 -6.06 6.40 -17.39
C LEU A 297 -7.37 6.57 -18.17
N VAL A 298 -7.49 7.70 -18.86
CA VAL A 298 -8.76 8.13 -19.49
C VAL A 298 -8.74 7.81 -20.98
N LYS A 299 -9.72 7.06 -21.47
CA LYS A 299 -9.93 6.77 -22.90
C LYS A 299 -11.00 7.67 -23.49
N ARG A 300 -10.66 8.37 -24.57
CA ARG A 300 -11.51 9.36 -25.24
C ARG A 300 -11.42 9.20 -26.75
N TRP A 301 -12.57 9.02 -27.40
CA TRP A 301 -12.68 8.90 -28.87
C TRP A 301 -13.50 10.02 -29.51
N GLN A 302 -14.14 10.87 -28.70
CA GLN A 302 -14.97 11.98 -29.15
C GLN A 302 -14.84 13.16 -28.18
N ARG A 303 -15.05 14.38 -28.67
CA ARG A 303 -14.97 15.61 -27.86
C ARG A 303 -16.15 15.77 -26.90
N GLN A 304 -17.35 15.45 -27.34
CA GLN A 304 -18.56 15.45 -26.52
C GLN A 304 -18.98 14.00 -26.26
N GLY A 305 -19.46 13.71 -25.04
CA GLY A 305 -19.80 12.35 -24.61
C GLY A 305 -18.80 11.76 -23.62
N ILE A 306 -19.11 10.58 -23.10
CA ILE A 306 -18.29 9.91 -22.07
C ILE A 306 -17.07 9.22 -22.67
N GLY A 307 -16.03 9.09 -21.86
CA GLY A 307 -14.91 8.17 -22.08
C GLY A 307 -14.95 6.98 -21.14
N HIS A 308 -14.01 6.05 -21.31
CA HIS A 308 -13.77 4.94 -20.37
C HIS A 308 -12.57 5.28 -19.47
N VAL A 309 -12.62 4.93 -18.19
CA VAL A 309 -11.58 5.27 -17.21
C VAL A 309 -11.09 4.00 -16.54
N TYR A 310 -9.79 3.80 -16.62
CA TYR A 310 -9.08 2.82 -15.82
C TYR A 310 -8.44 3.52 -14.63
N VAL A 311 -8.24 2.78 -13.54
CA VAL A 311 -7.34 3.19 -12.45
C VAL A 311 -6.08 2.36 -12.57
N VAL A 312 -4.92 3.01 -12.62
CA VAL A 312 -3.63 2.32 -12.51
C VAL A 312 -3.57 1.65 -11.14
N LYS A 313 -3.54 0.33 -11.13
CA LYS A 313 -3.69 -0.48 -9.92
C LYS A 313 -2.36 -0.72 -9.22
N SER A 314 -1.35 -1.08 -9.99
CA SER A 314 0.02 -1.33 -9.55
C SER A 314 0.97 -0.80 -10.60
N VAL A 315 2.14 -0.35 -10.15
CA VAL A 315 3.29 -0.05 -10.98
C VAL A 315 4.48 -0.69 -10.31
N GLU A 316 5.09 -1.65 -10.98
CA GLU A 316 6.24 -2.39 -10.48
C GLU A 316 7.45 -2.07 -11.36
N PRO A 317 8.58 -1.63 -10.77
CA PRO A 317 9.80 -1.39 -11.54
C PRO A 317 10.32 -2.70 -12.14
N LEU A 318 10.79 -2.61 -13.39
CA LEU A 318 11.49 -3.69 -14.09
C LEU A 318 12.96 -3.30 -14.30
N GLN A 319 13.76 -4.17 -14.91
CA GLN A 319 15.14 -3.82 -15.26
C GLN A 319 15.21 -2.58 -16.16
N GLY A 320 16.12 -1.66 -15.81
CA GLY A 320 16.27 -0.36 -16.48
C GLY A 320 15.10 0.59 -16.20
N ASP A 321 14.72 1.40 -17.21
CA ASP A 321 13.61 2.36 -17.10
C ASP A 321 12.21 1.73 -17.33
N ARG A 322 12.12 0.39 -17.35
CA ARG A 322 10.88 -0.32 -17.66
C ARG A 322 10.00 -0.48 -16.42
N VAL A 323 8.70 -0.59 -16.64
CA VAL A 323 7.70 -0.85 -15.58
C VAL A 323 6.66 -1.86 -16.05
N ALA A 324 6.18 -2.70 -15.13
CA ALA A 324 4.94 -3.45 -15.29
C ALA A 324 3.81 -2.66 -14.63
N ALA A 325 2.72 -2.43 -15.35
CA ALA A 325 1.59 -1.69 -14.83
C ALA A 325 0.29 -2.46 -15.09
N GLU A 326 -0.49 -2.65 -14.03
CA GLU A 326 -1.82 -3.25 -14.10
C GLU A 326 -2.88 -2.18 -13.92
N VAL A 327 -4.08 -2.44 -14.44
CA VAL A 327 -5.21 -1.53 -14.31
C VAL A 327 -6.48 -2.25 -13.85
N VAL A 328 -7.37 -1.49 -13.22
CA VAL A 328 -8.73 -1.94 -12.91
C VAL A 328 -9.76 -1.03 -13.57
N SER A 329 -10.89 -1.58 -13.99
CA SER A 329 -11.96 -0.81 -14.62
C SER A 329 -13.37 -1.19 -14.13
N GLY A 330 -14.12 -0.20 -13.64
CA GLY A 330 -15.58 -0.29 -13.57
C GLY A 330 -16.20 -0.34 -14.98
N SER A 331 -17.52 -0.36 -15.11
CA SER A 331 -18.18 -0.25 -16.43
C SER A 331 -19.58 0.32 -16.29
N MET A 332 -20.22 0.61 -17.42
CA MET A 332 -21.68 0.68 -17.52
C MET A 332 -22.20 -0.53 -18.31
N PRO A 333 -23.25 -1.23 -17.86
CA PRO A 333 -23.89 -1.11 -16.55
C PRO A 333 -22.90 -1.26 -15.39
N ARG A 334 -23.17 -0.61 -14.25
CA ARG A 334 -22.29 -0.59 -13.07
C ARG A 334 -21.94 -2.00 -12.63
N ARG A 335 -20.66 -2.24 -12.35
CA ARG A 335 -20.13 -3.54 -11.94
C ARG A 335 -18.96 -3.37 -10.99
N GLN A 336 -18.62 -4.41 -10.23
CA GLN A 336 -17.36 -4.39 -9.48
C GLN A 336 -16.19 -4.23 -10.47
N PRO A 337 -15.22 -3.34 -10.20
CA PRO A 337 -14.09 -3.11 -11.07
C PRO A 337 -13.37 -4.40 -11.42
N LYS A 338 -13.22 -4.68 -12.71
CA LYS A 338 -12.46 -5.83 -13.18
C LYS A 338 -10.98 -5.50 -13.12
N TRP A 339 -10.21 -6.40 -12.54
CA TRP A 339 -8.75 -6.45 -12.68
C TRP A 339 -8.43 -6.92 -14.09
N GLU A 340 -7.73 -6.08 -14.84
CA GLU A 340 -7.36 -6.40 -16.21
C GLU A 340 -6.07 -7.21 -16.21
N ASP A 341 -6.00 -8.24 -17.06
CA ASP A 341 -4.76 -9.00 -17.25
C ASP A 341 -3.65 -8.13 -17.84
N ALA A 342 -2.40 -8.62 -17.82
CA ALA A 342 -1.24 -7.86 -18.27
C ALA A 342 -1.35 -7.41 -19.75
N GLY A 343 -1.94 -8.22 -20.62
CA GLY A 343 -2.14 -7.88 -22.04
C GLY A 343 -3.17 -6.77 -22.23
N GLN A 344 -4.30 -6.87 -21.52
CA GLN A 344 -5.33 -5.83 -21.51
C GLN A 344 -4.81 -4.54 -20.87
N SER A 345 -4.03 -4.62 -19.80
CA SER A 345 -3.40 -3.48 -19.15
C SER A 345 -2.47 -2.74 -20.10
N GLN A 346 -1.56 -3.43 -20.78
CA GLN A 346 -0.66 -2.81 -21.76
C GLN A 346 -1.44 -2.14 -22.90
N SER A 347 -2.44 -2.82 -23.47
CA SER A 347 -3.27 -2.27 -24.55
C SER A 347 -4.05 -1.02 -24.11
N ALA A 348 -4.40 -0.92 -22.83
CA ALA A 348 -5.04 0.27 -22.27
C ALA A 348 -4.10 1.48 -22.30
N PHE A 349 -2.79 1.34 -22.08
CA PHE A 349 -1.89 2.50 -22.17
C PHE A 349 -1.56 2.90 -23.62
N THR A 350 -1.52 1.94 -24.53
CA THR A 350 -0.98 2.13 -25.89
C THR A 350 -2.05 2.33 -26.98
N SER A 351 -3.34 2.24 -26.65
CA SER A 351 -4.41 2.54 -27.61
C SER A 351 -4.52 4.04 -27.89
N ASP A 352 -4.81 4.41 -29.15
CA ASP A 352 -4.99 5.80 -29.60
C ASP A 352 -6.00 6.61 -28.78
N TYR A 353 -7.01 5.95 -28.21
CA TYR A 353 -7.99 6.62 -27.34
C TYR A 353 -7.36 7.15 -26.04
N ALA A 354 -6.14 6.75 -25.68
CA ALA A 354 -5.33 7.35 -24.61
C ALA A 354 -4.59 8.62 -25.06
N GLY A 355 -5.10 9.34 -26.06
CA GLY A 355 -4.50 10.58 -26.54
C GLY A 355 -3.35 10.36 -27.53
N GLY A 356 -3.48 9.36 -28.40
CA GLY A 356 -2.47 8.99 -29.38
C GLY A 356 -2.32 9.94 -30.56
N PRO A 357 -1.39 9.62 -31.50
CA PRO A 357 -1.07 10.45 -32.64
C PRO A 357 -2.15 10.45 -33.75
N GLY A 358 -3.09 9.50 -33.71
CA GLY A 358 -4.15 9.39 -34.70
C GLY A 358 -5.26 10.45 -34.58
N GLU A 359 -6.24 10.33 -35.47
CA GLU A 359 -7.47 11.14 -35.49
C GLU A 359 -8.69 10.24 -35.34
N ASN A 360 -9.75 10.78 -34.74
CA ASN A 360 -11.05 10.13 -34.72
C ASN A 360 -11.75 10.22 -36.08
N TRP A 361 -12.95 9.63 -36.17
CA TRP A 361 -13.75 9.64 -37.40
C TRP A 361 -14.11 11.04 -37.92
N ASP A 362 -14.16 12.04 -37.02
CA ASP A 362 -14.46 13.44 -37.36
C ASP A 362 -13.21 14.25 -37.76
N GLY A 363 -12.04 13.61 -37.82
CA GLY A 363 -10.76 14.28 -38.12
C GLY A 363 -10.18 15.07 -36.94
N GLU A 364 -10.65 14.83 -35.72
CA GLU A 364 -10.08 15.44 -34.51
C GLU A 364 -8.95 14.55 -33.96
N ALA A 365 -7.77 15.13 -33.78
CA ALA A 365 -6.63 14.44 -33.17
C ALA A 365 -6.95 13.93 -31.76
N TYR A 366 -6.66 12.65 -31.46
CA TYR A 366 -6.95 12.06 -30.16
C TYR A 366 -6.28 12.80 -29.00
N ALA A 367 -5.06 13.32 -29.21
CA ALA A 367 -4.35 14.16 -28.24
C ALA A 367 -5.14 15.42 -27.79
N LYS A 368 -6.12 15.89 -28.57
CA LYS A 368 -6.99 17.03 -28.22
C LYS A 368 -8.21 16.64 -27.39
N LEU A 369 -8.53 15.34 -27.30
CA LEU A 369 -9.78 14.88 -26.70
C LEU A 369 -9.70 14.71 -25.18
N GLY A 370 -8.53 14.94 -24.59
CA GLY A 370 -8.31 14.89 -23.14
C GLY A 370 -8.06 13.49 -22.59
N GLY A 371 -7.73 12.51 -23.44
CA GLY A 371 -7.37 11.14 -23.03
C GLY A 371 -5.94 10.97 -22.52
N GLY A 372 -5.64 9.75 -22.08
CA GLY A 372 -4.34 9.23 -21.64
C GLY A 372 -4.14 9.22 -20.13
N LEU A 373 -2.90 8.95 -19.72
CA LEU A 373 -2.51 8.90 -18.31
C LEU A 373 -2.69 10.29 -17.68
N LYS A 374 -3.35 10.31 -16.51
CA LYS A 374 -3.66 11.51 -15.74
C LYS A 374 -3.14 11.38 -14.32
N GLY A 375 -2.70 12.49 -13.77
CA GLY A 375 -2.38 12.63 -12.34
C GLY A 375 -3.45 13.45 -11.66
N TRP A 376 -3.73 13.15 -10.38
CA TRP A 376 -4.66 13.95 -9.59
C TRP A 376 -4.08 15.31 -9.26
N ARG A 377 -4.84 16.38 -9.47
CA ARG A 377 -4.52 17.66 -8.86
C ARG A 377 -4.82 17.60 -7.37
N THR A 378 -3.95 18.19 -6.55
CA THR A 378 -4.12 18.27 -5.10
C THR A 378 -4.65 19.64 -4.70
N ALA A 379 -5.67 19.67 -3.86
CA ALA A 379 -6.19 20.90 -3.28
C ALA A 379 -5.19 21.47 -2.27
N VAL A 380 -4.81 22.74 -2.43
CA VAL A 380 -3.95 23.48 -1.49
C VAL A 380 -4.52 24.85 -1.16
N ASN A 381 -4.23 25.36 0.03
CA ASN A 381 -4.57 26.73 0.41
C ASN A 381 -3.53 27.70 -0.17
N LYS A 382 -3.88 28.39 -1.26
CA LYS A 382 -3.03 29.40 -1.89
C LYS A 382 -3.61 30.79 -1.65
N SER A 383 -2.97 31.54 -0.75
CA SER A 383 -3.38 32.91 -0.40
C SER A 383 -4.84 33.01 0.07
N GLY A 384 -5.27 32.07 0.93
CA GLY A 384 -6.63 32.06 1.50
C GLY A 384 -7.70 31.48 0.58
N ARG A 385 -7.31 30.82 -0.52
CA ARG A 385 -8.24 30.15 -1.44
C ARG A 385 -7.78 28.72 -1.76
N TRP A 386 -8.73 27.81 -1.74
CA TRP A 386 -8.54 26.45 -2.24
C TRP A 386 -8.25 26.48 -3.73
N THR A 387 -7.19 25.78 -4.14
CA THR A 387 -6.71 25.73 -5.53
C THR A 387 -6.23 24.31 -5.83
N ASN A 388 -6.70 23.70 -6.91
CA ASN A 388 -6.21 22.40 -7.39
C ASN A 388 -4.92 22.59 -8.19
N VAL A 389 -3.79 22.16 -7.64
CA VAL A 389 -2.44 22.32 -8.22
C VAL A 389 -1.88 20.97 -8.69
N VAL A 390 -0.86 21.02 -9.54
CA VAL A 390 0.01 19.85 -9.74
C VAL A 390 0.84 19.67 -8.46
N PRO A 391 0.89 18.49 -7.84
CA PRO A 391 1.72 18.25 -6.66
C PRO A 391 3.20 18.55 -6.98
N SER A 392 3.94 19.14 -6.05
CA SER A 392 5.35 19.53 -6.27
C SER A 392 6.23 18.35 -6.72
N ALA A 393 6.03 17.17 -6.12
CA ALA A 393 6.73 15.93 -6.49
C ALA A 393 6.41 15.43 -7.91
N ARG A 394 5.36 15.97 -8.55
CA ARG A 394 4.86 15.57 -9.86
C ARG A 394 5.08 16.65 -10.93
N GLU A 395 5.60 17.83 -10.56
CA GLU A 395 5.77 18.96 -11.50
C GLU A 395 6.71 18.61 -12.66
N GLN A 396 7.75 17.80 -12.43
CA GLN A 396 8.66 17.35 -13.48
C GLN A 396 7.99 16.46 -14.54
N HIS A 397 6.87 15.83 -14.18
CA HIS A 397 6.13 14.92 -15.04
C HIS A 397 4.89 15.56 -15.69
N PHE A 398 4.69 16.86 -15.47
CA PHE A 398 3.55 17.59 -15.99
C PHE A 398 3.67 17.86 -17.49
N ILE A 399 2.62 17.51 -18.24
CA ILE A 399 2.44 17.90 -19.64
C ILE A 399 1.27 18.89 -19.74
N ASP A 400 1.56 20.09 -20.24
CA ASP A 400 0.56 21.10 -20.55
C ASP A 400 -0.46 20.56 -21.57
N SER A 401 -1.76 20.68 -21.29
CA SER A 401 -2.84 20.25 -22.19
C SER A 401 -2.77 20.87 -23.60
N GLY A 402 -2.08 22.01 -23.78
CA GLY A 402 -1.81 22.61 -25.09
C GLY A 402 -0.68 21.92 -25.87
N ASN A 403 0.18 21.13 -25.21
CA ASN A 403 1.28 20.41 -25.84
C ASN A 403 0.83 19.05 -26.40
N GLN A 404 0.08 19.10 -27.50
CA GLN A 404 -0.50 17.92 -28.15
C GLN A 404 0.55 16.93 -28.66
N GLN A 405 1.73 17.41 -29.05
CA GLN A 405 2.81 16.52 -29.49
C GLN A 405 3.32 15.67 -28.32
N ALA A 406 3.65 16.30 -27.19
CA ALA A 406 4.08 15.56 -26.00
C ALA A 406 3.00 14.59 -25.49
N ILE A 407 1.72 14.94 -25.63
CA ILE A 407 0.58 14.05 -25.29
C ILE A 407 0.56 12.83 -26.20
N ALA A 408 0.76 13.01 -27.52
CA ALA A 408 0.76 11.94 -28.51
C ALA A 408 1.99 11.01 -28.37
N ASP A 409 3.17 11.57 -28.11
CA ASP A 409 4.45 10.84 -27.97
C ASP A 409 4.45 9.87 -26.77
N ARG A 410 3.47 9.99 -25.86
CA ARG A 410 3.32 9.08 -24.73
C ARG A 410 3.10 7.64 -25.14
N ILE A 411 2.42 7.39 -26.26
CA ILE A 411 2.15 6.01 -26.71
C ILE A 411 3.45 5.31 -27.08
N GLU A 412 4.35 5.98 -27.80
CA GLU A 412 5.66 5.42 -28.14
C GLU A 412 6.50 5.17 -26.88
N THR A 413 6.48 6.11 -25.94
CA THR A 413 7.17 5.94 -24.66
C THR A 413 6.59 4.75 -23.88
N PHE A 414 5.26 4.61 -23.78
CA PHE A 414 4.63 3.43 -23.16
C PHE A 414 4.99 2.12 -23.86
N ASN A 415 5.06 2.09 -25.19
CA ASN A 415 5.53 0.91 -25.93
C ASN A 415 6.98 0.54 -25.57
N SER A 416 7.81 1.52 -25.18
CA SER A 416 9.21 1.28 -24.77
C SER A 416 9.37 0.88 -23.30
N ILE A 417 8.57 1.46 -22.39
CA ILE A 417 8.74 1.25 -20.95
C ILE A 417 7.84 0.15 -20.39
N LEU A 418 6.66 -0.06 -20.97
CA LEU A 418 5.77 -1.13 -20.52
C LEU A 418 6.25 -2.45 -21.08
N GLY A 419 6.50 -3.40 -20.20
CA GLY A 419 6.48 -4.79 -20.63
C GLY A 419 6.02 -5.71 -19.53
N GLN A 420 5.92 -6.98 -19.87
CA GLN A 420 5.54 -8.03 -18.93
C GLN A 420 6.80 -8.48 -18.18
N LEU A 421 6.63 -8.81 -16.90
CA LEU A 421 7.64 -9.56 -16.17
C LEU A 421 7.77 -10.93 -16.84
N SER A 422 8.97 -11.27 -17.30
CA SER A 422 9.33 -12.66 -17.55
C SER A 422 9.13 -13.49 -16.27
N PRO A 423 8.88 -14.81 -16.36
CA PRO A 423 8.81 -15.65 -15.18
C PRO A 423 10.01 -15.50 -14.25
N GLU A 424 11.19 -15.24 -14.79
CA GLU A 424 12.42 -15.00 -14.04
C GLU A 424 12.39 -13.66 -13.29
N GLU A 425 11.91 -12.60 -13.93
CA GLU A 425 11.74 -11.29 -13.27
C GLU A 425 10.63 -11.33 -12.21
N LYS A 426 9.52 -12.06 -12.44
CA LYS A 426 8.48 -12.28 -11.41
C LYS A 426 9.07 -12.99 -10.19
N LEU A 427 9.90 -14.00 -10.43
CA LEU A 427 10.56 -14.76 -9.37
C LEU A 427 11.51 -13.85 -8.58
N ALA A 428 12.31 -13.03 -9.25
CA ALA A 428 13.17 -12.04 -8.61
C ALA A 428 12.39 -11.05 -7.73
N VAL A 429 11.30 -10.48 -8.24
CA VAL A 429 10.46 -9.54 -7.47
C VAL A 429 9.89 -10.20 -6.21
N VAL A 430 9.31 -11.40 -6.34
CA VAL A 430 8.68 -12.09 -5.21
C VAL A 430 9.71 -12.52 -4.17
N THR A 431 10.86 -13.04 -4.60
CA THR A 431 11.96 -13.42 -3.69
C THR A 431 12.55 -12.21 -2.96
N THR A 432 12.70 -11.06 -3.62
CA THR A 432 13.09 -9.80 -2.97
C THR A 432 12.09 -9.39 -1.89
N GLN A 433 10.78 -9.49 -2.13
CA GLN A 433 9.75 -9.17 -1.13
C GLN A 433 9.82 -10.09 0.10
N ILE A 434 10.12 -11.38 -0.09
CA ILE A 434 10.34 -12.33 1.01
C ILE A 434 11.54 -11.87 1.85
N GLU A 435 12.65 -11.52 1.21
CA GLU A 435 13.88 -11.12 1.91
C GLU A 435 13.75 -9.76 2.60
N GLU A 436 13.06 -8.78 2.02
CA GLU A 436 12.73 -7.52 2.68
C GLU A 436 11.90 -7.75 3.97
N ALA A 437 10.96 -8.68 3.92
CA ALA A 437 10.16 -9.04 5.09
C ALA A 437 11.01 -9.74 6.17
N ARG A 438 11.91 -10.66 5.78
CA ARG A 438 12.89 -11.28 6.69
C ARG A 438 13.82 -10.23 7.31
N ASN A 439 14.39 -9.33 6.52
CA ASN A 439 15.23 -8.23 7.00
C ASN A 439 14.51 -7.30 7.99
N HIS A 440 13.20 -7.18 7.89
CA HIS A 440 12.40 -6.49 8.91
C HIS A 440 12.29 -7.32 10.19
N LEU A 441 12.03 -8.64 10.09
CA LEU A 441 11.96 -9.55 11.24
C LEU A 441 13.28 -9.69 11.99
N ARG A 442 14.41 -9.64 11.27
CA ARG A 442 15.77 -9.58 11.86
C ARG A 442 15.96 -8.38 12.78
N ARG A 443 15.25 -7.29 12.55
CA ARG A 443 15.29 -6.07 13.40
C ARG A 443 14.18 -6.08 14.45
N TYR A 444 13.00 -6.59 14.08
CA TYR A 444 11.77 -6.54 14.87
C TYR A 444 11.06 -7.92 14.85
N PRO A 445 11.56 -8.92 15.59
CA PRO A 445 11.09 -10.30 15.49
C PRO A 445 9.63 -10.50 15.93
N ALA A 446 9.04 -9.54 16.64
CA ALA A 446 7.65 -9.57 17.06
C ALA A 446 6.65 -8.98 16.02
N SER A 447 7.15 -8.42 14.91
CA SER A 447 6.33 -7.72 13.91
C SER A 447 5.39 -8.65 13.14
N CYS A 448 4.10 -8.66 13.52
CA CYS A 448 3.08 -9.43 12.79
C CYS A 448 2.91 -8.94 11.36
N SER A 449 3.00 -7.62 11.14
CA SER A 449 2.92 -7.06 9.78
C SER A 449 4.00 -7.62 8.83
N ALA A 450 5.21 -7.89 9.35
CA ALA A 450 6.30 -8.44 8.55
C ALA A 450 6.15 -9.94 8.32
N ARG A 451 5.68 -10.70 9.32
CA ARG A 451 5.34 -12.12 9.17
C ARG A 451 4.29 -12.31 8.10
N GLU A 452 3.20 -11.54 8.16
CA GLU A 452 2.16 -11.61 7.14
C GLU A 452 2.67 -11.13 5.76
N ARG A 453 3.53 -10.10 5.68
CA ARG A 453 4.14 -9.68 4.39
C ARG A 453 4.94 -10.82 3.77
N ARG A 454 5.73 -11.53 4.58
CA ARG A 454 6.52 -12.68 4.13
C ARG A 454 5.64 -13.80 3.63
N GLU A 455 4.63 -14.22 4.40
CA GLU A 455 3.73 -15.31 3.98
C GLU A 455 2.94 -14.96 2.72
N ARG A 456 2.55 -13.69 2.55
CA ARG A 456 1.95 -13.22 1.29
C ARG A 456 2.86 -13.30 0.08
N ALA A 457 4.15 -13.01 0.27
CA ALA A 457 5.13 -13.16 -0.79
C ALA A 457 5.36 -14.65 -1.10
N PHE A 458 5.27 -15.54 -0.10
CA PHE A 458 5.26 -16.99 -0.35
C PHE A 458 4.01 -17.46 -1.09
N ASP A 459 2.81 -16.94 -0.80
CA ASP A 459 1.60 -17.24 -1.58
C ASP A 459 1.79 -16.88 -3.06
N ALA A 460 2.30 -15.68 -3.33
CA ALA A 460 2.64 -15.25 -4.69
C ALA A 460 3.72 -16.15 -5.34
N LEU A 461 4.69 -16.61 -4.56
CA LEU A 461 5.73 -17.52 -5.03
C LEU A 461 5.13 -18.89 -5.38
N TYR A 462 4.22 -19.43 -4.56
CA TYR A 462 3.57 -20.71 -4.85
C TYR A 462 2.77 -20.65 -6.14
N ASP A 463 1.96 -19.61 -6.32
CA ASP A 463 1.17 -19.40 -7.54
C ASP A 463 2.10 -19.28 -8.76
N LEU A 464 3.17 -18.49 -8.65
CA LEU A 464 4.15 -18.32 -9.72
C LEU A 464 4.84 -19.66 -10.08
N MET A 465 5.33 -20.38 -9.08
CA MET A 465 6.08 -21.61 -9.27
C MET A 465 5.20 -22.76 -9.78
N GLU A 466 3.92 -22.80 -9.39
CA GLU A 466 2.96 -23.75 -9.93
C GLU A 466 2.66 -23.45 -11.40
N VAL A 467 2.34 -22.19 -11.72
CA VAL A 467 1.88 -21.80 -13.07
C VAL A 467 3.00 -21.79 -14.10
N GLU A 468 4.12 -21.12 -13.79
CA GLU A 468 5.19 -20.88 -14.77
C GLU A 468 6.23 -22.01 -14.79
N TYR A 469 6.42 -22.70 -13.66
CA TYR A 469 7.47 -23.70 -13.48
C TYR A 469 6.94 -25.11 -13.16
N GLY A 470 5.63 -25.30 -12.97
CA GLY A 470 5.03 -26.61 -12.69
C GLY A 470 5.49 -27.25 -11.38
N ARG A 471 5.95 -26.45 -10.40
CA ARG A 471 6.48 -26.95 -9.14
C ARG A 471 5.41 -26.98 -8.06
N ARG A 472 5.46 -28.03 -7.24
CA ARG A 472 4.56 -28.18 -6.09
C ARG A 472 5.09 -27.40 -4.90
N ARG A 473 4.20 -26.99 -4.02
CA ARG A 473 4.50 -26.29 -2.77
C ARG A 473 5.65 -26.90 -1.96
N THR A 474 5.69 -28.22 -1.81
CA THR A 474 6.79 -28.91 -1.09
C THR A 474 8.17 -28.70 -1.71
N GLN A 475 8.23 -28.56 -3.03
CA GLN A 475 9.48 -28.29 -3.75
C GLN A 475 9.88 -26.82 -3.64
N VAL A 476 8.90 -25.92 -3.55
CA VAL A 476 9.14 -24.49 -3.31
C VAL A 476 9.61 -24.28 -1.88
N ASP A 477 8.97 -24.91 -0.88
CA ASP A 477 9.38 -24.79 0.52
C ASP A 477 10.76 -25.36 0.79
N ALA A 478 11.08 -26.52 0.20
CA ALA A 478 12.42 -27.10 0.30
C ALA A 478 13.51 -26.20 -0.32
N GLU A 479 13.15 -25.32 -1.26
CA GLU A 479 14.09 -24.49 -2.01
C GLU A 479 14.16 -23.04 -1.53
N TYR A 480 13.05 -22.43 -1.09
CA TYR A 480 13.00 -21.00 -0.81
C TYR A 480 12.76 -20.68 0.66
N ARG A 481 12.29 -21.65 1.48
CA ARG A 481 12.11 -21.42 2.92
C ARG A 481 13.38 -21.72 3.69
N ILE A 482 13.69 -20.81 4.60
CA ILE A 482 14.82 -20.95 5.53
C ILE A 482 14.32 -21.25 6.94
N LEU A 483 15.22 -21.66 7.83
CA LEU A 483 14.90 -21.96 9.23
C LEU A 483 14.13 -20.83 9.91
N GLU A 484 14.53 -19.58 9.61
CA GLU A 484 13.89 -18.35 10.10
C GLU A 484 12.37 -18.32 9.82
N ASP A 485 11.92 -18.89 8.70
CA ASP A 485 10.52 -18.84 8.30
C ASP A 485 9.65 -19.67 9.26
N PHE A 486 10.14 -20.84 9.68
CA PHE A 486 9.48 -21.73 10.65
C PHE A 486 9.58 -21.23 12.09
N VAL A 487 10.58 -20.40 12.39
CA VAL A 487 10.76 -19.79 13.71
C VAL A 487 9.81 -18.61 13.92
N PHE A 488 9.53 -17.85 12.86
CA PHE A 488 8.67 -16.68 12.93
C PHE A 488 7.37 -16.87 12.12
N PRO A 489 6.50 -17.84 12.45
CA PRO A 489 5.27 -18.09 11.68
C PRO A 489 4.29 -16.93 11.77
N GLU A 490 3.39 -16.81 10.79
CA GLU A 490 2.28 -15.85 10.84
C GLU A 490 1.39 -16.11 12.07
N MET A 491 0.85 -15.02 12.63
CA MET A 491 0.00 -15.06 13.82
C MET A 491 -1.27 -14.26 13.58
N ILE A 492 -2.37 -14.69 14.20
CA ILE A 492 -3.62 -13.95 14.19
C ILE A 492 -3.47 -12.71 15.08
N TYR A 493 -3.43 -11.53 14.45
CA TYR A 493 -3.11 -10.26 15.11
C TYR A 493 -3.93 -10.01 16.39
N ASN A 494 -5.27 -10.07 16.30
CA ASN A 494 -6.18 -9.80 17.42
C ASN A 494 -6.25 -10.92 18.48
N ARG A 495 -5.45 -11.98 18.35
CA ARG A 495 -5.34 -13.08 19.31
C ARG A 495 -3.91 -13.30 19.80
N SER A 496 -2.98 -12.42 19.43
CA SER A 496 -1.56 -12.59 19.72
C SER A 496 -0.95 -11.34 20.31
N LYS A 497 -0.52 -11.41 21.58
CA LYS A 497 0.13 -10.29 22.28
C LYS A 497 1.55 -10.02 21.80
N THR A 498 2.22 -10.99 21.17
CA THR A 498 3.50 -10.74 20.48
C THR A 498 3.35 -9.62 19.45
N CYS A 499 2.20 -9.51 18.77
CA CYS A 499 1.99 -8.48 17.74
C CYS A 499 2.07 -7.03 18.24
N CYS A 500 1.88 -6.81 19.55
CA CYS A 500 1.90 -5.49 20.15
C CYS A 500 3.30 -5.06 20.64
N TRP A 501 4.31 -5.89 20.40
CA TRP A 501 5.63 -5.75 21.01
C TRP A 501 6.64 -5.05 20.08
N ASN A 502 6.41 -3.75 19.88
CA ASN A 502 7.21 -2.90 18.98
C ASN A 502 8.66 -2.68 19.45
N SER A 503 8.96 -2.95 20.73
CA SER A 503 10.28 -2.83 21.34
C SER A 503 11.15 -4.09 21.22
N SER A 504 10.72 -5.11 20.46
CA SER A 504 11.58 -6.24 20.09
C SER A 504 12.79 -5.78 19.27
N THR A 505 13.94 -6.46 19.43
CA THR A 505 15.24 -6.00 18.90
C THR A 505 15.94 -7.07 18.07
N SER A 506 16.98 -6.67 17.33
CA SER A 506 17.84 -7.61 16.60
C SER A 506 18.59 -8.58 17.52
N ALA A 507 19.00 -8.13 18.71
CA ALA A 507 19.65 -9.02 19.68
C ALA A 507 18.70 -10.13 20.16
N MET A 508 17.41 -9.83 20.31
CA MET A 508 16.41 -10.87 20.59
C MET A 508 16.26 -11.84 19.43
N HIS A 509 16.24 -11.34 18.18
CA HIS A 509 16.18 -12.19 16.98
C HIS A 509 17.34 -13.19 16.96
N GLU A 510 18.57 -12.73 17.19
CA GLU A 510 19.75 -13.60 17.24
C GLU A 510 19.61 -14.70 18.31
N ILE A 511 19.16 -14.34 19.52
CA ILE A 511 18.94 -15.31 20.62
C ILE A 511 17.88 -16.34 20.23
N ILE A 512 16.79 -15.91 19.59
CA ILE A 512 15.71 -16.77 19.11
C ILE A 512 16.23 -17.73 18.04
N MET A 513 17.04 -17.25 17.10
CA MET A 513 17.62 -18.08 16.04
C MET A 513 18.66 -19.08 16.58
N LEU A 514 19.48 -18.69 17.55
CA LEU A 514 20.38 -19.62 18.25
C LEU A 514 19.60 -20.72 18.97
N LYS A 515 18.47 -20.37 19.60
CA LYS A 515 17.58 -21.36 20.23
C LYS A 515 17.03 -22.34 19.19
N ALA A 516 16.62 -21.85 18.03
CA ALA A 516 16.11 -22.66 16.94
C ALA A 516 17.18 -23.59 16.38
N GLN A 517 18.40 -23.12 16.17
CA GLN A 517 19.54 -23.94 15.74
C GLN A 517 19.82 -25.07 16.75
N ALA A 518 19.82 -24.75 18.06
CA ALA A 518 19.98 -25.74 19.12
C ALA A 518 18.82 -26.75 19.19
N ASP A 519 17.58 -26.33 18.88
CA ASP A 519 16.45 -27.26 18.76
C ASP A 519 16.62 -28.23 17.61
N THR A 520 17.25 -27.79 16.52
CA THR A 520 17.35 -28.56 15.28
C THR A 520 18.68 -29.31 15.10
N GLU A 521 19.60 -29.24 16.07
CA GLU A 521 20.96 -29.83 15.96
C GLU A 521 20.95 -31.33 15.66
N ASP A 522 20.03 -32.07 16.29
CA ASP A 522 19.87 -33.52 16.12
C ASP A 522 18.86 -33.92 15.02
N HIS A 523 18.43 -32.97 14.18
CA HIS A 523 17.44 -33.24 13.14
C HIS A 523 17.97 -34.21 12.06
N THR A 524 17.19 -35.23 11.74
CA THR A 524 17.47 -36.19 10.65
C THR A 524 16.18 -36.63 9.96
N ALA A 525 16.27 -37.23 8.77
CA ALA A 525 15.12 -37.84 8.08
C ALA A 525 14.34 -38.88 8.93
N GLN A 526 14.95 -39.47 9.97
CA GLN A 526 14.29 -40.45 10.85
C GLN A 526 13.86 -39.89 12.22
N ALA A 527 14.36 -38.71 12.60
CA ALA A 527 14.05 -38.07 13.87
C ALA A 527 13.80 -36.57 13.62
N CYS A 528 12.52 -36.18 13.64
CA CYS A 528 12.17 -34.78 13.49
C CYS A 528 12.36 -34.02 14.80
N HIS A 529 13.32 -33.09 14.78
CA HIS A 529 13.48 -32.05 15.77
C HIS A 529 13.12 -30.72 15.12
N ALA A 530 11.96 -30.15 15.45
CA ALA A 530 11.48 -28.90 14.86
C ALA A 530 11.87 -27.68 15.72
N PRO A 531 12.10 -26.51 15.12
CA PRO A 531 12.49 -25.32 15.87
C PRO A 531 11.37 -24.84 16.79
N THR A 532 11.73 -24.27 17.94
CA THR A 532 10.79 -23.56 18.80
C THR A 532 10.37 -22.24 18.12
N ALA A 533 9.16 -22.20 17.57
CA ALA A 533 8.60 -20.94 17.04
C ALA A 533 8.47 -19.83 18.12
N PHE A 534 8.76 -18.59 17.73
CA PHE A 534 8.75 -17.41 18.58
C PHE A 534 7.38 -16.74 18.61
N TYR A 535 6.67 -16.98 19.71
CA TYR A 535 5.46 -16.31 20.17
C TYR A 535 5.17 -16.69 21.63
N ALA A 536 4.23 -16.02 22.28
CA ALA A 536 3.89 -16.31 23.67
C ALA A 536 3.16 -17.66 23.79
N ARG A 537 3.64 -18.52 24.70
CA ARG A 537 3.02 -19.83 25.03
C ARG A 537 2.59 -19.86 26.50
N ASP A 538 2.12 -20.99 26.99
CA ASP A 538 1.91 -21.18 28.43
C ASP A 538 3.25 -20.95 29.17
N GLY A 539 3.33 -19.92 30.03
CA GLY A 539 4.58 -19.38 30.57
C GLY A 539 5.17 -18.17 29.81
N GLY A 540 4.47 -17.62 28.81
CA GLY A 540 4.90 -16.44 28.06
C GLY A 540 6.10 -16.72 27.14
N TYR A 541 7.21 -16.02 27.39
CA TYR A 541 8.44 -16.09 26.59
C TYR A 541 9.61 -16.73 27.37
N ASP A 542 9.30 -17.44 28.45
CA ASP A 542 10.30 -17.96 29.39
C ASP A 542 11.34 -18.88 28.71
N VAL A 543 10.95 -19.63 27.68
CA VAL A 543 11.87 -20.49 26.89
C VAL A 543 13.04 -19.68 26.33
N PHE A 544 12.76 -18.52 25.72
CA PHE A 544 13.78 -17.70 25.10
C PHE A 544 14.55 -16.86 26.13
N LYS A 545 13.86 -16.40 27.18
CA LYS A 545 14.49 -15.66 28.30
C LYS A 545 15.48 -16.54 29.08
N ALA A 546 15.12 -17.80 29.34
CA ALA A 546 15.99 -18.76 29.98
C ALA A 546 17.21 -19.05 29.10
N TYR A 547 16.98 -19.27 27.80
CA TYR A 547 18.08 -19.50 26.85
C TYR A 547 19.01 -18.28 26.71
N ALA A 548 18.48 -17.05 26.71
CA ALA A 548 19.29 -15.83 26.79
C ALA A 548 20.20 -15.82 28.02
N THR A 549 19.70 -16.34 29.15
CA THR A 549 20.49 -16.45 30.39
C THR A 549 21.58 -17.51 30.28
N GLU A 550 21.27 -18.66 29.67
CA GLU A 550 22.24 -19.73 29.39
C GLU A 550 23.38 -19.24 28.49
N LEU A 551 23.08 -18.39 27.51
CA LEU A 551 24.05 -17.74 26.63
C LEU A 551 24.83 -16.60 27.31
N GLY A 552 24.51 -16.21 28.54
CA GLY A 552 25.08 -15.03 29.20
C GLY A 552 24.61 -13.68 28.64
N ARG A 553 23.59 -13.68 27.76
CA ARG A 553 23.01 -12.52 27.07
C ARG A 553 21.69 -12.04 27.69
N ALA A 554 21.45 -12.33 28.97
CA ALA A 554 20.20 -11.97 29.65
C ALA A 554 19.86 -10.47 29.60
N GLY A 555 20.87 -9.59 29.54
CA GLY A 555 20.69 -8.14 29.44
C GLY A 555 20.18 -7.65 28.08
N GLU A 556 20.24 -8.50 27.05
CA GLU A 556 19.79 -8.18 25.70
C GLU A 556 18.34 -8.63 25.45
N TRP A 557 17.79 -9.45 26.35
CA TRP A 557 16.39 -9.87 26.31
C TRP A 557 15.48 -8.79 26.90
N VAL A 558 14.79 -8.06 26.03
CA VAL A 558 13.80 -7.07 26.45
C VAL A 558 12.58 -7.79 27.05
N ALA A 559 11.96 -7.21 28.08
CA ALA A 559 10.72 -7.74 28.62
C ALA A 559 9.53 -7.31 27.74
N TRP A 560 8.53 -8.18 27.60
CA TRP A 560 7.33 -7.84 26.84
C TRP A 560 6.61 -6.62 27.43
N SER A 561 6.19 -5.72 26.54
CA SER A 561 5.36 -4.56 26.83
C SER A 561 4.28 -4.39 25.76
N ALA A 562 3.15 -3.80 26.14
CA ALA A 562 2.14 -3.33 25.20
C ALA A 562 2.56 -1.95 24.68
N ASP A 563 3.38 -1.95 23.64
CA ASP A 563 3.94 -0.71 23.06
C ASP A 563 2.92 0.05 22.21
N GLU A 564 1.75 -0.54 22.01
CA GLU A 564 0.56 0.00 21.37
C GLU A 564 -0.71 -0.45 22.09
N THR A 565 -1.86 0.07 21.67
CA THR A 565 -3.16 -0.41 22.16
C THR A 565 -3.28 -1.91 21.84
N CYS A 566 -3.28 -2.74 22.89
CA CYS A 566 -3.23 -4.19 22.76
C CYS A 566 -4.40 -4.87 23.49
N PRO A 567 -5.60 -4.96 22.88
CA PRO A 567 -6.75 -5.66 23.47
C PRO A 567 -6.44 -7.11 23.89
N GLN A 568 -5.53 -7.75 23.18
CA GLN A 568 -5.06 -9.12 23.39
C GLN A 568 -3.91 -9.24 24.40
N ALA A 569 -3.53 -8.18 25.12
CA ALA A 569 -2.43 -8.18 26.10
C ALA A 569 -2.51 -9.32 27.14
N ASN A 570 -3.72 -9.73 27.51
CA ASN A 570 -3.96 -10.72 28.56
C ASN A 570 -4.10 -12.17 28.05
N VAL A 571 -3.87 -12.43 26.76
CA VAL A 571 -3.88 -13.82 26.26
C VAL A 571 -2.76 -14.63 26.90
N ALA A 572 -3.09 -15.85 27.33
CA ALA A 572 -2.12 -16.76 27.92
C ALA A 572 -1.13 -17.27 26.86
N SER A 573 -1.63 -17.57 25.68
CA SER A 573 -0.84 -17.98 24.52
C SER A 573 -1.33 -17.28 23.27
N ASP A 574 -0.40 -17.00 22.37
CA ASP A 574 -0.69 -16.44 21.06
C ASP A 574 -1.30 -17.50 20.14
N THR A 575 -1.95 -17.03 19.09
CA THR A 575 -2.58 -17.90 18.08
C THR A 575 -1.80 -17.79 16.78
N GLU A 576 -1.07 -18.84 16.44
CA GLU A 576 -0.49 -19.04 15.12
C GLU A 576 -1.61 -19.11 14.07
N ALA A 577 -1.39 -18.51 12.90
CA ALA A 577 -2.33 -18.61 11.78
C ALA A 577 -2.30 -20.03 11.18
N GLU A 578 -3.40 -20.45 10.57
CA GLU A 578 -3.39 -21.68 9.77
C GLU A 578 -2.58 -21.43 8.49
N HIS A 579 -1.70 -22.36 8.18
CA HIS A 579 -0.78 -22.26 7.06
C HIS A 579 -0.85 -23.53 6.21
N GLU A 580 -0.66 -23.34 4.92
CA GLU A 580 -0.62 -24.46 3.98
C GLU A 580 0.80 -24.80 3.50
N TRP A 581 1.83 -24.13 4.05
CA TRP A 581 3.24 -24.48 3.83
C TRP A 581 3.55 -25.90 4.30
N THR A 582 4.63 -26.44 3.77
CA THR A 582 5.06 -27.80 4.06
C THR A 582 5.63 -27.85 5.48
N PRO A 583 5.19 -28.80 6.34
CA PRO A 583 5.69 -28.92 7.70
C PRO A 583 7.22 -29.05 7.75
N PHE A 584 7.87 -28.41 8.72
CA PHE A 584 9.34 -28.45 8.86
C PHE A 584 9.90 -29.87 8.82
N CYS A 585 9.24 -30.85 9.44
CA CYS A 585 9.70 -32.24 9.44
C CYS A 585 9.79 -32.89 8.05
N GLU A 586 9.12 -32.35 7.03
CA GLU A 586 9.15 -32.87 5.66
C GLU A 586 10.22 -32.19 4.80
N VAL A 587 10.63 -30.97 5.15
CA VAL A 587 11.60 -30.16 4.39
C VAL A 587 12.86 -29.81 5.18
N GLY A 588 12.95 -30.22 6.45
CA GLY A 588 13.96 -29.79 7.41
C GLY A 588 15.39 -30.10 6.98
N GLU A 589 15.64 -31.26 6.37
CA GLU A 589 16.95 -31.56 5.80
C GLU A 589 17.33 -30.59 4.67
N ALA A 590 16.40 -30.21 3.80
CA ALA A 590 16.67 -29.22 2.75
C ALA A 590 16.89 -27.84 3.37
N VAL A 591 15.95 -27.40 4.22
CA VAL A 591 15.98 -26.10 4.93
C VAL A 591 17.29 -25.90 5.71
N LEU A 592 17.77 -26.92 6.43
CA LEU A 592 18.98 -26.85 7.25
C LEU A 592 20.28 -26.99 6.45
N ASN A 593 20.29 -27.74 5.34
CA ASN A 593 21.47 -27.91 4.48
C ASN A 593 21.55 -26.88 3.34
N GLY A 594 20.83 -25.76 3.47
CA GLY A 594 20.76 -24.71 2.46
C GLY A 594 19.48 -24.75 1.62
N GLY A 595 18.31 -24.69 2.26
CA GLY A 595 17.00 -24.49 1.61
C GLY A 595 16.82 -23.07 1.08
N GLY A 596 17.87 -22.58 0.45
CA GLY A 596 17.88 -21.50 -0.51
C GLY A 596 18.47 -22.09 -1.77
N ALA A 597 17.69 -22.26 -2.84
CA ALA A 597 18.23 -21.78 -4.09
C ALA A 597 18.52 -20.31 -3.82
N GLU A 598 19.82 -20.04 -3.73
CA GLU A 598 20.43 -18.72 -3.80
C GLU A 598 19.53 -17.83 -4.68
N PRO A 599 19.00 -16.69 -4.16
CA PRO A 599 18.38 -15.72 -5.04
C PRO A 599 19.37 -15.48 -6.19
N PRO A 600 18.93 -15.44 -7.46
CA PRO A 600 19.85 -15.06 -8.52
C PRO A 600 20.50 -13.76 -8.09
N ALA A 601 21.85 -13.75 -8.09
CA ALA A 601 22.65 -12.63 -7.62
C ALA A 601 21.97 -11.31 -8.05
N PRO A 602 21.83 -10.31 -7.14
CA PRO A 602 21.29 -9.02 -7.53
C PRO A 602 21.98 -8.60 -8.82
N ALA A 603 21.21 -8.12 -9.81
CA ALA A 603 21.75 -7.80 -11.12
C ALA A 603 22.89 -6.76 -10.96
N GLY A 604 24.14 -7.23 -10.89
CA GLY A 604 25.29 -6.43 -10.45
C GLY A 604 26.33 -7.12 -9.55
N GLY A 605 26.05 -8.29 -8.94
CA GLY A 605 26.99 -9.01 -8.07
C GLY A 605 28.25 -9.53 -8.78
N ASP A 606 29.36 -9.65 -8.07
CA ASP A 606 30.63 -10.14 -8.61
C ASP A 606 30.79 -11.68 -8.52
N ALA A 607 32.00 -12.19 -8.74
CA ALA A 607 32.28 -13.63 -8.79
C ALA A 607 32.31 -14.32 -7.41
N PHE A 608 32.25 -13.56 -6.32
CA PHE A 608 32.30 -14.03 -4.94
C PHE A 608 30.92 -14.04 -4.27
N GLU A 609 29.88 -13.53 -4.94
CA GLU A 609 28.53 -13.53 -4.40
C GLU A 609 27.84 -14.90 -4.44
N PRO A 610 26.98 -15.22 -3.43
CA PRO A 610 26.65 -14.38 -2.28
C PRO A 610 27.65 -14.53 -1.13
N ASN A 611 28.12 -13.41 -0.59
CA ASN A 611 28.99 -13.38 0.59
C ASN A 611 28.53 -12.39 1.68
N ASP A 612 27.23 -12.07 1.69
CA ASP A 612 26.54 -11.02 2.46
C ASP A 612 26.57 -11.18 4.00
N ALA A 613 26.98 -12.36 4.50
CA ALA A 613 27.02 -12.67 5.92
C ALA A 613 28.25 -13.50 6.31
N ARG A 614 28.63 -13.42 7.58
CA ARG A 614 29.77 -14.20 8.10
C ARG A 614 29.61 -15.71 7.89
N GLY A 615 28.38 -16.22 7.92
CA GLY A 615 28.08 -17.65 7.76
C GLY A 615 28.34 -18.19 6.35
N ASN A 616 28.36 -17.31 5.35
CA ASN A 616 28.69 -17.60 3.95
C ASN A 616 29.95 -16.85 3.49
N ALA A 617 30.85 -16.52 4.42
CA ALA A 617 32.12 -15.89 4.07
C ALA A 617 32.90 -16.76 3.07
N VAL A 618 33.35 -16.17 1.97
CA VAL A 618 34.04 -16.91 0.91
C VAL A 618 35.47 -17.22 1.33
N ALA A 619 35.84 -18.49 1.29
CA ALA A 619 37.21 -18.90 1.56
C ALA A 619 38.14 -18.38 0.46
N VAL A 620 39.16 -17.61 0.85
CA VAL A 620 40.13 -17.01 -0.06
C VAL A 620 41.56 -17.24 0.43
N ASP A 621 42.46 -17.42 -0.53
CA ASP A 621 43.90 -17.46 -0.27
C ASP A 621 44.48 -16.03 -0.17
N ALA A 622 45.67 -15.91 0.42
CA ALA A 622 46.42 -14.66 0.38
C ALA A 622 46.70 -14.25 -1.09
N GLY A 623 46.46 -12.99 -1.40
CA GLY A 623 46.52 -12.48 -2.76
C GLY A 623 45.64 -11.26 -2.97
N ARG A 624 45.42 -10.92 -4.24
CA ARG A 624 44.60 -9.77 -4.67
C ARG A 624 43.24 -10.27 -5.14
N ILE A 625 42.19 -9.66 -4.60
CA ILE A 625 40.79 -9.89 -4.94
C ILE A 625 40.25 -8.62 -5.60
N GLU A 626 39.50 -8.77 -6.68
CA GLU A 626 38.79 -7.69 -7.36
C GLU A 626 37.29 -8.00 -7.32
N ALA A 627 36.53 -7.09 -6.72
CA ALA A 627 35.16 -7.32 -6.29
C ALA A 627 34.36 -5.99 -6.34
N SER A 628 33.06 -6.04 -6.04
CA SER A 628 32.15 -4.88 -6.05
C SER A 628 31.25 -4.88 -4.83
N GLY A 629 31.35 -3.84 -4.00
CA GLY A 629 30.54 -3.71 -2.79
C GLY A 629 29.28 -2.88 -3.06
N CYS A 630 28.12 -3.40 -2.68
CA CYS A 630 26.82 -2.79 -2.91
C CYS A 630 26.21 -2.16 -1.65
N ALA A 631 25.37 -1.13 -1.81
CA ALA A 631 24.74 -0.46 -0.68
C ALA A 631 23.70 -1.34 -0.01
N GLY A 632 23.91 -1.62 1.29
CA GLY A 632 23.07 -2.57 2.04
C GLY A 632 23.55 -4.00 1.93
N ASP A 633 24.64 -4.24 1.18
CA ASP A 633 25.34 -5.50 1.02
C ASP A 633 26.68 -5.48 1.77
N LYS A 634 27.16 -6.65 2.19
CA LYS A 634 28.35 -6.80 3.04
C LYS A 634 29.19 -7.98 2.60
N ASP A 635 30.40 -7.73 2.15
CA ASP A 635 31.19 -8.81 1.57
C ASP A 635 32.07 -9.45 2.65
N PHE A 636 31.81 -10.72 2.97
CA PHE A 636 32.58 -11.49 3.93
C PHE A 636 33.56 -12.46 3.25
N TYR A 637 34.82 -12.41 3.69
CA TYR A 637 35.88 -13.32 3.23
C TYR A 637 36.49 -14.07 4.41
N ALA A 638 36.74 -15.37 4.25
CA ALA A 638 37.40 -16.21 5.24
C ALA A 638 38.84 -16.51 4.79
N VAL A 639 39.81 -16.17 5.64
CA VAL A 639 41.24 -16.42 5.42
C VAL A 639 41.72 -17.43 6.44
N GLU A 640 42.21 -18.57 5.96
CA GLU A 640 42.81 -19.59 6.84
C GLU A 640 44.25 -19.21 7.17
N ILE A 641 44.58 -19.19 8.46
CA ILE A 641 45.92 -18.88 8.96
C ILE A 641 46.51 -20.15 9.56
N ASP A 642 47.68 -20.58 9.06
CA ASP A 642 48.33 -21.82 9.51
C ASP A 642 49.19 -21.65 10.79
N GLY A 643 49.57 -20.41 11.14
CA GLY A 643 50.52 -20.12 12.22
C GLY A 643 50.41 -18.71 12.79
N SER A 644 51.28 -18.35 13.73
CA SER A 644 51.31 -16.98 14.25
C SER A 644 52.13 -16.05 13.34
N GLY A 645 51.59 -14.88 13.00
CA GLY A 645 52.31 -13.86 12.26
C GLY A 645 51.46 -12.62 12.04
N THR A 646 51.75 -11.83 11.01
CA THR A 646 51.03 -10.59 10.71
C THR A 646 50.15 -10.77 9.48
N LEU A 647 48.85 -10.50 9.63
CA LEU A 647 47.90 -10.38 8.52
C LEU A 647 47.78 -8.89 8.16
N GLU A 648 48.10 -8.55 6.92
CA GLU A 648 47.93 -7.21 6.36
C GLU A 648 46.81 -7.25 5.30
N LEU A 649 45.86 -6.33 5.42
CA LEU A 649 44.72 -6.15 4.54
C LEU A 649 44.72 -4.73 4.00
N GLY A 650 44.66 -4.57 2.69
CA GLY A 650 44.52 -3.28 2.04
C GLY A 650 43.31 -3.27 1.13
N LEU A 651 42.36 -2.38 1.39
CA LEU A 651 41.17 -2.17 0.56
C LEU A 651 41.36 -0.88 -0.24
N ALA A 652 41.20 -0.94 -1.56
CA ALA A 652 41.29 0.23 -2.45
C ALA A 652 40.00 0.39 -3.26
N PHE A 653 39.46 1.60 -3.30
CA PHE A 653 38.19 1.95 -3.96
C PHE A 653 38.19 3.42 -4.35
N ARG A 654 37.10 3.92 -4.94
CA ARG A 654 36.89 5.35 -5.17
C ARG A 654 35.85 5.88 -4.21
N HIS A 655 36.25 6.70 -3.24
CA HIS A 655 35.35 7.36 -2.29
C HIS A 655 34.27 8.22 -2.99
N ALA A 656 34.60 8.73 -4.19
CA ALA A 656 33.64 9.43 -5.04
C ALA A 656 32.55 8.53 -5.65
N GLU A 657 32.64 7.21 -5.54
CA GLU A 657 31.64 6.24 -6.01
C GLU A 657 30.89 5.62 -4.81
N ALA A 658 31.61 5.22 -3.76
CA ALA A 658 31.09 4.77 -2.46
C ALA A 658 32.13 4.94 -1.35
N ASP A 659 31.68 5.07 -0.11
CA ASP A 659 32.54 5.04 1.08
C ASP A 659 32.59 3.61 1.63
N LEU A 660 33.72 2.91 1.53
CA LEU A 660 33.86 1.52 1.96
C LEU A 660 34.69 1.41 3.24
N ASP A 661 34.18 0.63 4.18
CA ASP A 661 34.84 0.32 5.45
C ASP A 661 35.38 -1.12 5.46
N LEU A 662 36.48 -1.35 6.18
CA LEU A 662 37.14 -2.65 6.34
C LEU A 662 37.15 -3.09 7.80
N PHE A 663 36.71 -4.31 8.08
CA PHE A 663 36.72 -4.90 9.43
C PHE A 663 37.37 -6.29 9.46
N LEU A 664 38.02 -6.61 10.57
CA LEU A 664 38.63 -7.91 10.82
C LEU A 664 38.04 -8.55 12.08
N TYR A 665 37.70 -9.83 11.97
CA TYR A 665 37.18 -10.66 13.04
C TYR A 665 38.09 -11.85 13.32
N ASN A 666 38.26 -12.17 14.60
CA ASN A 666 39.02 -13.33 15.06
C ASN A 666 38.22 -14.65 14.88
N PRO A 667 38.84 -15.82 15.11
CA PRO A 667 38.15 -17.11 15.00
C PRO A 667 36.99 -17.33 15.99
N GLN A 668 36.89 -16.52 17.05
CA GLN A 668 35.77 -16.54 18.01
C GLN A 668 34.61 -15.65 17.56
N GLY A 669 34.80 -14.87 16.50
CA GLY A 669 33.82 -13.95 15.94
C GLY A 669 33.85 -12.54 16.53
N ASP A 670 34.82 -12.21 17.38
CA ASP A 670 34.97 -10.84 17.89
C ASP A 670 35.62 -9.95 16.85
N LYS A 671 35.14 -8.71 16.73
CA LYS A 671 35.78 -7.69 15.90
C LYS A 671 37.05 -7.20 16.60
N VAL A 672 38.19 -7.36 15.96
CA VAL A 672 39.50 -7.10 16.57
C VAL A 672 40.26 -5.95 15.93
N GLU A 673 39.91 -5.57 14.69
CA GLU A 673 40.48 -4.39 14.04
C GLU A 673 39.51 -3.82 12.99
N SER A 674 39.65 -2.53 12.68
CA SER A 674 38.85 -1.87 11.64
C SER A 674 39.51 -0.62 11.08
N SER A 675 39.21 -0.29 9.83
CA SER A 675 39.57 0.98 9.19
C SER A 675 38.33 1.54 8.48
N THR A 676 37.97 2.79 8.82
CA THR A 676 36.72 3.46 8.39
C THR A 676 36.98 4.92 8.01
N SER A 677 37.90 5.15 7.08
CA SER A 677 38.30 6.49 6.64
C SER A 677 37.37 7.00 5.54
N THR A 678 37.48 8.28 5.17
CA THR A 678 36.81 8.85 3.98
C THR A 678 37.80 9.02 2.83
N SER A 679 38.82 8.16 2.77
CA SER A 679 39.84 8.17 1.73
C SER A 679 39.58 7.04 0.72
N ASP A 680 40.30 7.03 -0.39
CA ASP A 680 40.18 5.97 -1.41
C ASP A 680 40.82 4.62 -0.96
N ARG A 681 41.18 4.49 0.32
CA ARG A 681 41.90 3.33 0.87
C ARG A 681 41.60 3.08 2.34
N GLU A 682 41.40 1.81 2.71
CA GLU A 682 41.43 1.31 4.08
C GLU A 682 42.59 0.32 4.28
N ASP A 683 43.21 0.34 5.46
CA ASP A 683 44.34 -0.55 5.80
C ASP A 683 44.15 -1.14 7.20
N VAL A 684 44.30 -2.46 7.31
CA VAL A 684 44.27 -3.20 8.58
C VAL A 684 45.53 -4.05 8.69
N SER A 685 46.22 -4.00 9.83
CA SER A 685 47.40 -4.83 10.12
C SER A 685 47.28 -5.41 11.52
N HIS A 686 47.17 -6.73 11.64
CA HIS A 686 46.93 -7.39 12.91
C HIS A 686 47.83 -8.61 13.12
N THR A 687 48.20 -8.89 14.38
CA THR A 687 48.93 -10.12 14.72
C THR A 687 47.93 -11.26 14.88
N VAL A 688 48.03 -12.25 14.02
CA VAL A 688 47.12 -13.40 13.94
C VAL A 688 47.77 -14.66 14.51
N SER A 689 46.93 -15.64 14.85
CA SER A 689 47.32 -17.01 15.21
C SER A 689 46.55 -17.99 14.34
N ALA A 690 46.92 -19.27 14.41
CA ALA A 690 46.28 -20.31 13.63
C ALA A 690 44.75 -20.35 13.83
N GLY A 691 44.02 -20.53 12.72
CA GLY A 691 42.57 -20.57 12.65
C GLY A 691 42.01 -19.68 11.53
N THR A 692 40.69 -19.72 11.36
CA THR A 692 39.98 -18.96 10.32
C THR A 692 39.69 -17.54 10.79
N TRP A 693 40.19 -16.56 10.06
CA TRP A 693 39.90 -15.13 10.29
C TRP A 693 38.92 -14.63 9.25
N VAL A 694 38.03 -13.72 9.64
CA VAL A 694 37.00 -13.20 8.73
C VAL A 694 37.23 -11.71 8.47
N VAL A 695 37.25 -11.34 7.20
CA VAL A 695 37.30 -9.96 6.71
C VAL A 695 35.89 -9.55 6.27
N GLU A 696 35.46 -8.36 6.63
CA GLU A 696 34.21 -7.75 6.16
C GLU A 696 34.53 -6.44 5.44
N VAL A 697 33.97 -6.28 4.24
CA VAL A 697 33.93 -5.03 3.48
C VAL A 697 32.48 -4.57 3.40
N GLN A 698 32.20 -3.29 3.69
CA GLN A 698 30.82 -2.79 3.59
C GLN A 698 30.77 -1.30 3.21
N VAL A 699 29.67 -0.89 2.57
CA VAL A 699 29.40 0.52 2.27
C VAL A 699 28.95 1.28 3.52
N TYR A 700 29.69 2.31 3.91
CA TYR A 700 29.34 3.22 4.98
C TYR A 700 28.05 4.00 4.66
N GLY A 701 27.06 3.89 5.54
CA GLY A 701 25.81 4.66 5.48
C GLY A 701 24.90 4.37 4.27
N GLY A 702 25.20 3.34 3.47
CA GLY A 702 24.39 2.91 2.33
C GLY A 702 24.28 3.92 1.18
N ARG A 703 25.26 4.84 1.04
CA ARG A 703 25.26 5.87 -0.02
C ARG A 703 26.22 5.49 -1.14
N VAL A 704 25.69 5.38 -2.35
CA VAL A 704 26.38 5.02 -3.59
C VAL A 704 25.92 5.98 -4.69
N ASN A 705 26.84 6.42 -5.55
CA ASN A 705 26.56 7.50 -6.51
C ASN A 705 26.01 7.02 -7.87
N VAL A 706 26.12 5.71 -8.20
CA VAL A 706 25.64 5.09 -9.46
C VAL A 706 25.38 3.59 -9.26
N ASP A 707 24.33 3.04 -9.87
CA ASP A 707 23.92 1.62 -9.96
C ASP A 707 23.82 0.79 -8.66
N GLY A 708 24.03 1.39 -7.50
CA GLY A 708 23.91 0.70 -6.21
C GLY A 708 25.20 0.06 -5.69
N CYS A 709 26.28 0.03 -6.49
CA CYS A 709 27.52 -0.70 -6.18
C CYS A 709 28.78 0.07 -6.58
N ALA A 710 29.91 -0.23 -5.94
CA ALA A 710 31.24 0.32 -6.27
C ALA A 710 32.30 -0.77 -6.29
N GLY A 711 33.14 -0.77 -7.34
CA GLY A 711 34.26 -1.70 -7.46
C GLY A 711 35.36 -1.41 -6.45
N TYR A 712 35.95 -2.46 -5.87
CA TYR A 712 37.11 -2.38 -5.00
C TYR A 712 38.14 -3.46 -5.30
N THR A 713 39.33 -3.28 -4.73
CA THR A 713 40.38 -4.28 -4.67
C THR A 713 40.73 -4.55 -3.21
N LEU A 714 40.75 -5.81 -2.80
CA LEU A 714 41.23 -6.26 -1.50
C LEU A 714 42.55 -7.02 -1.67
N ASP A 715 43.63 -6.47 -1.13
CA ASP A 715 44.95 -7.10 -1.07
C ASP A 715 45.13 -7.77 0.31
N ILE A 716 45.38 -9.08 0.33
CA ILE A 716 45.56 -9.91 1.54
C ILE A 716 46.98 -10.45 1.58
N SER A 717 47.72 -10.15 2.64
CA SER A 717 49.04 -10.74 2.92
C SER A 717 48.99 -11.47 4.26
N ALA A 718 49.04 -12.80 4.21
CA ALA A 718 49.02 -13.69 5.38
C ALA A 718 50.43 -14.25 5.68
N PRO A 719 50.73 -14.61 6.95
CA PRO A 719 52.04 -15.07 7.41
C PRO A 719 52.40 -16.53 7.06
#